data_AF-A0A8H6VB07-F1
#
_entry.id   AF-A0A8H6VB07-F1
#
_cell.length_a   1.000
_cell.length_b   1.000
_cell.length_c   1.000
_cell.angle_alpha   90.00
_cell.angle_beta   90.00
_cell.angle_gamma   90.00
#
_symmetry.space_group_name_H-M   'P 1'
#
loop_
_entity.id
_entity.type
_entity.pdbx_description
1 polymer ?
#
loop_
_entity_poly.entity_id
_entity_poly.type
_entity_poly.pdbx_seq_one_letter_code
_entity_poly.pdbx_strand_id
1 'polypeptide(L)'
;MEKDQDLHPFQFFAHVRLEDPSHFLNEDEYEVLQRLMPLIRTLERELPRRPQDVWKFEGRFSEFVREETSAWRQRGTERPAHFLLRPSGSIAAPIAHHLLNPTFYVTDPYSNETDDPSNPTIYLLHENGFSSQNSFMFDQICRREETLIYLHLWTEDVQKPHDDFVRDLRQNMSAIVEICWGEVVWRKVEHQGRLIRFPLWGKYKDVRLYLDLEEDGKTLKRFVFWVHHPQWFFRPRPVTRTNGVPDRTIQAKIQDAALGLAARLVGLSIKDNFYGQYPLNKYPRLTKEQRDVRERLMESAREETRAAFPMKAQEEEKRQSRLESKRKEQRRQIRQILQDLEKDQEKEAQEHPIENAEENTDLELGRSQSEKVQHLVKSWLAVSQRISHQNLSLDALDEGRLSDLRNSAIVDSDWFDLPREIIDWLQGQDGLKISGAAIESREELETVFLLLGCGENTLQSDDIQTASIGELALQVAWTYTESIARKRRHIILELTIPGASGQVMQRKCSSCGLRVLDDAFPRFAIKKRAAYVVRTLEVGGCGRPGCKGRTDLVPLDEWQQHIRGTRKVLENPPNKKGRGDFDSFLCRSEEELDGLPKTVQTICMSCSSPKLCGYPRWTIEKEPRFHSTTKMQGLQGERPKFQASRDLGNRQFNSPVKVLD
;
A
#
# COMPACT_ATOMS: atom_id res chain seq x y z
N MET A 1 14.46 -25.03 -33.43
CA MET A 1 15.66 -25.07 -32.58
C MET A 1 16.82 -24.24 -33.11
N GLU A 2 17.03 -24.10 -34.43
CA GLU A 2 18.14 -23.29 -34.97
C GLU A 2 17.95 -21.77 -34.86
N LYS A 3 16.72 -21.23 -34.83
CA LYS A 3 16.48 -19.77 -34.76
C LYS A 3 16.81 -19.08 -33.42
N ASP A 4 16.96 -19.84 -32.33
CA ASP A 4 17.22 -19.28 -30.99
C ASP A 4 18.72 -19.19 -30.66
N GLN A 5 19.59 -19.87 -31.45
CA GLN A 5 21.03 -19.86 -31.21
C GLN A 5 21.70 -18.52 -31.57
N ASP A 6 21.12 -17.77 -32.50
CA ASP A 6 21.65 -16.46 -32.92
C ASP A 6 21.29 -15.33 -31.94
N LEU A 7 20.26 -15.49 -31.10
CA LEU A 7 19.81 -14.47 -30.13
C LEU A 7 20.52 -14.57 -28.76
N HIS A 8 21.01 -15.76 -28.39
CA HIS A 8 21.62 -16.04 -27.09
C HIS A 8 22.94 -16.82 -27.23
N PRO A 9 24.05 -16.16 -27.66
CA PRO A 9 25.31 -16.84 -27.93
C PRO A 9 26.10 -17.20 -26.67
N PHE A 10 25.84 -16.56 -25.53
CA PHE A 10 26.62 -16.75 -24.32
C PHE A 10 26.15 -17.97 -23.51
N GLN A 11 26.96 -19.02 -23.47
CA GLN A 11 26.69 -20.18 -22.61
C GLN A 11 26.97 -19.79 -21.15
N PHE A 12 25.94 -19.71 -20.31
CA PHE A 12 26.08 -19.34 -18.91
C PHE A 12 26.44 -20.55 -18.04
N PHE A 13 25.57 -21.57 -18.01
CA PHE A 13 25.77 -22.78 -17.23
C PHE A 13 24.93 -23.93 -17.80
N ALA A 14 25.54 -25.12 -17.95
CA ALA A 14 24.91 -26.27 -18.58
C ALA A 14 24.31 -25.88 -19.95
N HIS A 15 23.01 -26.13 -20.13
CA HIS A 15 22.26 -25.79 -21.34
C HIS A 15 21.68 -24.36 -21.33
N VAL A 16 21.89 -23.59 -20.25
CA VAL A 16 21.39 -22.22 -20.14
C VAL A 16 22.26 -21.28 -20.96
N ARG A 17 21.65 -20.68 -21.98
CA ARG A 17 22.23 -19.60 -22.79
C ARG A 17 21.52 -18.27 -22.53
N LEU A 18 22.31 -17.20 -22.55
CA LEU A 18 21.93 -15.80 -22.34
C LEU A 18 22.36 -14.94 -23.55
N GLU A 19 21.81 -13.73 -23.66
CA GLU A 19 22.26 -12.73 -24.63
C GLU A 19 23.78 -12.45 -24.51
N ASP A 20 24.40 -11.90 -25.56
CA ASP A 20 25.80 -11.52 -25.50
C ASP A 20 26.02 -10.38 -24.47
N PRO A 21 26.80 -10.60 -23.40
CA PRO A 21 27.04 -9.60 -22.36
C PRO A 21 27.68 -8.31 -22.88
N SER A 22 28.45 -8.34 -23.98
CA SER A 22 29.12 -7.13 -24.50
C SER A 22 28.16 -6.04 -24.98
N HIS A 23 26.89 -6.38 -25.20
CA HIS A 23 25.85 -5.43 -25.59
C HIS A 23 25.14 -4.77 -24.39
N PHE A 24 25.37 -5.25 -23.17
CA PHE A 24 24.61 -4.83 -21.99
C PHE A 24 25.46 -4.39 -20.81
N LEU A 25 26.63 -5.00 -20.62
CA LEU A 25 27.52 -4.72 -19.50
C LEU A 25 28.51 -3.62 -19.86
N ASN A 26 28.85 -2.77 -18.88
CA ASN A 26 30.01 -1.88 -19.00
C ASN A 26 31.34 -2.64 -18.79
N GLU A 27 32.47 -1.97 -18.99
CA GLU A 27 33.81 -2.59 -18.89
C GLU A 27 34.05 -3.22 -17.50
N ASP A 28 33.74 -2.50 -16.41
CA ASP A 28 33.92 -2.98 -15.04
C ASP A 28 33.06 -4.22 -14.74
N GLU A 29 31.79 -4.20 -15.16
CA GLU A 29 30.85 -5.33 -14.99
C GLU A 29 31.29 -6.55 -15.80
N TYR A 30 31.84 -6.31 -17.00
CA TYR A 30 32.35 -7.35 -17.87
C TYR A 30 33.64 -7.97 -17.31
N GLU A 31 34.54 -7.18 -16.72
CA GLU A 31 35.71 -7.70 -16.01
C GLU A 31 35.31 -8.57 -14.81
N VAL A 32 34.30 -8.15 -14.04
CA VAL A 32 33.74 -8.95 -12.95
C VAL A 32 33.19 -10.27 -13.49
N LEU A 33 32.44 -10.25 -14.59
CA LEU A 33 31.93 -11.45 -15.25
C LEU A 33 33.08 -12.40 -15.63
N GLN A 34 34.09 -11.90 -16.34
CA GLN A 34 35.25 -12.69 -16.78
C GLN A 34 35.98 -13.35 -15.60
N ARG A 35 36.09 -12.65 -14.46
CA ARG A 35 36.70 -13.18 -13.24
C ARG A 35 35.89 -14.29 -12.59
N LEU A 36 34.56 -14.22 -12.64
CA LEU A 36 33.68 -15.19 -11.96
C LEU A 36 33.32 -16.42 -12.81
N MET A 37 33.32 -16.30 -14.14
CA MET A 37 32.99 -17.41 -15.05
C MET A 37 33.84 -18.69 -14.85
N PRO A 38 35.16 -18.63 -14.57
CA PRO A 38 35.96 -19.82 -14.29
C PRO A 38 35.44 -20.66 -13.11
N LEU A 39 34.85 -20.01 -12.10
CA LEU A 39 34.24 -20.67 -10.95
C LEU A 39 33.02 -21.49 -11.39
N ILE A 40 32.16 -20.87 -12.21
CA ILE A 40 30.95 -21.47 -12.76
C ILE A 40 31.28 -22.68 -13.65
N ARG A 41 32.30 -22.55 -14.51
CA ARG A 41 32.78 -23.65 -15.36
C ARG A 41 33.36 -24.81 -14.57
N THR A 42 34.00 -24.52 -13.44
CA THR A 42 34.54 -25.56 -12.56
C THR A 42 33.42 -26.33 -11.88
N LEU A 43 32.42 -25.62 -11.32
CA LEU A 43 31.20 -26.23 -10.80
C LEU A 43 30.54 -27.15 -11.84
N GLU A 44 30.37 -26.68 -13.08
CA GLU A 44 29.75 -27.43 -14.18
C GLU A 44 30.48 -28.76 -14.47
N ARG A 45 31.82 -28.78 -14.42
CA ARG A 45 32.63 -29.99 -14.63
C ARG A 45 32.60 -30.95 -13.45
N GLU A 46 32.41 -30.44 -12.24
CA GLU A 46 32.43 -31.22 -11.00
C GLU A 46 31.06 -31.80 -10.63
N LEU A 47 29.96 -31.24 -11.18
CA LEU A 47 28.60 -31.74 -10.98
C LEU A 47 28.47 -33.27 -11.05
N PRO A 48 28.97 -33.98 -12.09
CA PRO A 48 28.80 -35.43 -12.21
C PRO A 48 29.63 -36.22 -11.19
N ARG A 49 30.59 -35.55 -10.52
CA ARG A 49 31.56 -36.15 -9.59
C ARG A 49 31.24 -35.86 -8.13
N ARG A 50 30.21 -35.06 -7.85
CA ARG A 50 29.82 -34.78 -6.47
C ARG A 50 29.44 -36.09 -5.77
N PRO A 51 30.06 -36.41 -4.63
CA PRO A 51 29.65 -37.57 -3.86
C PRO A 51 28.17 -37.43 -3.53
N GLN A 52 27.38 -38.47 -3.80
CA GLN A 52 26.07 -38.63 -3.18
C GLN A 52 26.30 -39.07 -1.74
N ASP A 53 26.81 -38.16 -0.91
CA ASP A 53 27.38 -38.53 0.37
C ASP A 53 26.31 -38.93 1.39
N VAL A 54 26.75 -39.80 2.29
CA VAL A 54 25.97 -40.60 3.26
C VAL A 54 25.55 -39.76 4.47
N TRP A 55 25.14 -38.50 4.26
CA TRP A 55 24.66 -37.68 5.38
C TRP A 55 23.35 -38.25 5.92
N LYS A 56 23.38 -38.71 7.17
CA LYS A 56 22.23 -39.34 7.84
C LYS A 56 21.26 -38.28 8.34
N PHE A 57 20.47 -37.73 7.42
CA PHE A 57 19.45 -36.72 7.70
C PHE A 57 18.58 -37.06 8.92
N GLU A 58 18.03 -38.28 9.00
CA GLU A 58 17.16 -38.70 10.09
C GLU A 58 17.86 -38.67 11.47
N GLY A 59 19.14 -39.05 11.50
CA GLY A 59 19.95 -38.98 12.72
C GLY A 59 20.19 -37.54 13.18
N ARG A 60 20.54 -36.66 12.23
CA ARG A 60 20.80 -35.26 12.54
C ARG A 60 19.53 -34.47 12.90
N PHE A 61 18.40 -34.76 12.25
CA PHE A 61 17.11 -34.17 12.61
C PHE A 61 16.67 -34.61 14.01
N SER A 62 16.86 -35.89 14.36
CA SER A 62 16.58 -36.38 15.72
C SER A 62 17.44 -35.68 16.78
N GLU A 63 18.70 -35.40 16.46
CA GLU A 63 19.58 -34.60 17.31
C GLU A 63 19.12 -33.14 17.43
N PHE A 64 18.74 -32.51 16.32
CA PHE A 64 18.17 -31.17 16.33
C PHE A 64 16.91 -31.09 17.22
N VAL A 65 15.99 -32.05 17.12
CA VAL A 65 14.79 -32.11 17.96
C VAL A 65 15.17 -32.18 19.45
N ARG A 66 16.20 -32.96 19.80
CA ARG A 66 16.69 -33.06 21.17
C ARG A 66 17.34 -31.75 21.65
N GLU A 67 18.15 -31.11 20.81
CA GLU A 67 18.81 -29.83 21.10
C GLU A 67 17.79 -28.70 21.31
N GLU A 68 16.83 -28.58 20.39
CA GLU A 68 15.78 -27.57 20.43
C GLU A 68 14.87 -27.76 21.65
N THR A 69 14.38 -28.97 21.89
CA THR A 69 13.53 -29.23 23.06
C THR A 69 14.30 -29.04 24.37
N SER A 70 15.60 -29.35 24.39
CA SER A 70 16.46 -29.05 25.54
C SER A 70 16.61 -27.54 25.78
N ALA A 71 16.77 -26.74 24.72
CA ALA A 71 16.88 -25.28 24.83
C ALA A 71 15.62 -24.68 25.47
N TRP A 72 14.42 -25.13 25.06
CA TRP A 72 13.17 -24.70 25.71
C TRP A 72 13.06 -25.18 27.16
N ARG A 73 13.42 -26.43 27.47
CA ARG A 73 13.38 -26.94 28.86
C ARG A 73 14.30 -26.15 29.78
N GLN A 74 15.47 -25.71 29.30
CA GLN A 74 16.38 -24.85 30.06
C GLN A 74 15.75 -23.48 30.38
N ARG A 75 14.78 -23.04 29.59
CA ARG A 75 13.94 -21.86 29.84
C ARG A 75 12.70 -22.16 30.70
N GLY A 76 12.59 -23.36 31.27
CA GLY A 76 11.48 -23.77 32.12
C GLY A 76 10.17 -23.98 31.36
N THR A 77 10.23 -24.13 30.03
CA THR A 77 9.05 -24.34 29.18
C THR A 77 9.21 -25.63 28.39
N GLU A 78 8.18 -26.48 28.35
CA GLU A 78 8.16 -27.65 27.50
C GLU A 78 7.31 -27.38 26.26
N ARG A 79 7.91 -27.48 25.07
CA ARG A 79 7.21 -27.29 23.80
C ARG A 79 7.04 -28.63 23.08
N PRO A 80 5.86 -28.90 22.49
CA PRO A 80 5.63 -30.17 21.82
C PRO A 80 6.59 -30.37 20.62
N ALA A 81 7.26 -31.52 20.58
CA ALA A 81 8.21 -31.85 19.52
C ALA A 81 7.53 -32.13 18.17
N HIS A 82 6.25 -32.51 18.15
CA HIS A 82 5.52 -32.79 16.90
C HIS A 82 5.26 -31.54 16.04
N PHE A 83 5.45 -30.33 16.60
CA PHE A 83 5.45 -29.08 15.83
C PHE A 83 6.82 -28.74 15.23
N LEU A 84 7.84 -29.60 15.40
CA LEU A 84 9.10 -29.51 14.67
C LEU A 84 8.96 -30.24 13.34
N LEU A 85 9.20 -29.54 12.24
CA LEU A 85 8.97 -30.03 10.90
C LEU A 85 10.28 -30.47 10.27
N ARG A 86 10.23 -31.63 9.61
CA ARG A 86 11.33 -32.11 8.78
C ARG A 86 11.32 -31.36 7.46
N PRO A 87 12.50 -30.98 6.93
CA PRO A 87 12.65 -30.68 5.52
C PRO A 87 11.97 -31.73 4.63
N SER A 88 11.37 -31.25 3.55
CA SER A 88 10.61 -32.07 2.60
C SER A 88 11.36 -32.22 1.28
N GLY A 89 11.16 -33.35 0.62
CA GLY A 89 11.87 -33.69 -0.62
C GLY A 89 13.26 -34.28 -0.40
N SER A 90 13.95 -34.57 -1.49
CA SER A 90 15.26 -35.20 -1.45
C SER A 90 16.36 -34.18 -1.19
N ILE A 91 17.25 -34.44 -0.22
CA ILE A 91 18.46 -33.63 -0.02
C ILE A 91 19.40 -33.63 -1.24
N ALA A 92 19.26 -34.64 -2.09
CA ALA A 92 19.96 -34.75 -3.36
C ALA A 92 19.28 -33.97 -4.50
N ALA A 93 18.15 -33.29 -4.25
CA ALA A 93 17.48 -32.51 -5.27
C ALA A 93 18.40 -31.38 -5.79
N PRO A 94 18.37 -31.07 -7.09
CA PRO A 94 19.28 -30.10 -7.68
C PRO A 94 18.92 -28.65 -7.30
N ILE A 95 17.71 -28.41 -6.79
CA ILE A 95 17.22 -27.12 -6.35
C ILE A 95 16.63 -27.20 -4.95
N ALA A 96 16.89 -26.18 -4.14
CA ALA A 96 16.36 -26.05 -2.80
C ALA A 96 15.58 -24.74 -2.59
N HIS A 97 14.54 -24.79 -1.77
CA HIS A 97 13.74 -23.66 -1.32
C HIS A 97 13.98 -23.45 0.16
N HIS A 98 14.55 -22.30 0.50
CA HIS A 98 14.82 -21.88 1.87
C HIS A 98 13.76 -20.86 2.29
N LEU A 99 12.84 -21.31 3.13
CA LEU A 99 11.70 -20.57 3.65
C LEU A 99 11.98 -20.10 5.09
N LEU A 100 11.10 -19.27 5.66
CA LEU A 100 11.34 -18.70 7.00
C LEU A 100 10.94 -19.67 8.11
N ASN A 101 9.65 -19.98 8.20
CA ASN A 101 9.10 -20.87 9.20
C ASN A 101 7.75 -21.42 8.74
N PRO A 102 7.39 -22.66 9.11
CA PRO A 102 6.04 -23.15 8.92
C PRO A 102 5.11 -22.46 9.93
N THR A 103 3.85 -22.24 9.54
CA THR A 103 2.84 -21.63 10.41
C THR A 103 1.75 -22.64 10.77
N PHE A 104 0.87 -22.27 11.70
CA PHE A 104 -0.37 -23.01 11.98
C PHE A 104 -1.46 -22.79 10.92
N TYR A 105 -1.20 -21.98 9.88
CA TYR A 105 -2.14 -21.81 8.76
C TYR A 105 -1.98 -22.96 7.77
N VAL A 106 -2.57 -24.09 8.14
CA VAL A 106 -2.65 -25.33 7.37
C VAL A 106 -3.95 -26.06 7.72
N THR A 107 -4.39 -26.96 6.85
CA THR A 107 -5.57 -27.79 7.09
C THR A 107 -5.36 -28.73 8.27
N ASP A 108 -4.16 -29.32 8.38
CA ASP A 108 -3.77 -30.16 9.51
C ASP A 108 -2.49 -29.61 10.18
N PRO A 109 -2.62 -28.87 11.29
CA PRO A 109 -1.46 -28.32 12.00
C PRO A 109 -0.61 -29.37 12.71
N TYR A 110 -1.07 -30.62 12.82
CA TYR A 110 -0.30 -31.71 13.42
C TYR A 110 0.49 -32.53 12.39
N SER A 111 0.30 -32.24 11.10
CA SER A 111 1.17 -32.79 10.06
C SER A 111 2.61 -32.34 10.29
N ASN A 112 3.54 -33.28 10.10
CA ASN A 112 4.97 -33.09 10.27
C ASN A 112 5.71 -32.77 8.95
N GLU A 113 4.98 -32.51 7.87
CA GLU A 113 5.53 -32.21 6.54
C GLU A 113 5.58 -30.69 6.28
N THR A 114 6.75 -30.19 5.85
CA THR A 114 6.90 -28.80 5.40
C THR A 114 6.16 -28.57 4.07
N ASP A 115 6.13 -29.58 3.20
CA ASP A 115 5.48 -29.51 1.90
C ASP A 115 3.95 -29.70 1.98
N ASP A 116 3.26 -28.79 2.67
CA ASP A 116 1.80 -28.80 2.83
C ASP A 116 1.14 -27.73 1.92
N PRO A 117 0.55 -28.11 0.76
CA PRO A 117 -0.08 -27.16 -0.16
C PRO A 117 -1.39 -26.56 0.37
N SER A 118 -1.86 -26.93 1.56
CA SER A 118 -2.92 -26.17 2.23
C SER A 118 -2.40 -24.87 2.86
N ASN A 119 -1.09 -24.74 3.04
CA ASN A 119 -0.43 -23.49 3.38
C ASN A 119 -0.38 -22.56 2.15
N PRO A 120 -0.77 -21.26 2.26
CA PRO A 120 -0.76 -20.34 1.12
C PRO A 120 0.62 -20.15 0.47
N THR A 121 1.71 -20.22 1.23
CA THR A 121 3.07 -20.09 0.71
C THR A 121 3.44 -21.30 -0.14
N ILE A 122 3.27 -22.51 0.40
CA ILE A 122 3.60 -23.76 -0.28
C ILE A 122 2.68 -23.99 -1.48
N TYR A 123 1.39 -23.65 -1.35
CA TYR A 123 0.43 -23.67 -2.46
C TYR A 123 0.94 -22.88 -3.68
N LEU A 124 1.51 -21.69 -3.48
CA LEU A 124 2.06 -20.89 -4.58
C LEU A 124 3.31 -21.50 -5.19
N LEU A 125 4.15 -22.16 -4.39
CA LEU A 125 5.30 -22.91 -4.91
C LEU A 125 4.81 -24.05 -5.81
N HIS A 126 3.83 -24.84 -5.35
CA HIS A 126 3.21 -25.92 -6.12
C HIS A 126 2.59 -25.40 -7.42
N GLU A 127 1.79 -24.35 -7.32
CA GLU A 127 1.15 -23.74 -8.47
C GLU A 127 2.16 -23.16 -9.47
N ASN A 128 3.34 -22.72 -9.01
CA ASN A 128 4.41 -22.29 -9.90
C ASN A 128 5.12 -23.48 -10.59
N GLY A 129 5.16 -24.65 -9.93
CA GLY A 129 5.77 -25.89 -10.45
C GLY A 129 6.81 -26.52 -9.51
N PHE A 130 6.98 -26.00 -8.30
CA PHE A 130 7.90 -26.52 -7.29
C PHE A 130 7.16 -27.37 -6.25
N SER A 131 7.66 -28.57 -5.98
CA SER A 131 7.15 -29.44 -4.90
C SER A 131 8.29 -30.28 -4.33
N SER A 132 8.06 -30.97 -3.21
CA SER A 132 9.04 -31.92 -2.65
C SER A 132 9.45 -33.04 -3.61
N GLN A 133 8.67 -33.30 -4.67
CA GLN A 133 9.00 -34.29 -5.69
C GLN A 133 10.17 -33.88 -6.58
N ASN A 134 10.38 -32.58 -6.77
CA ASN A 134 11.38 -32.03 -7.68
C ASN A 134 12.36 -31.05 -7.02
N SER A 135 12.17 -30.75 -5.73
CA SER A 135 12.96 -29.77 -4.99
C SER A 135 13.12 -30.18 -3.53
N PHE A 136 14.13 -29.63 -2.87
CA PHE A 136 14.33 -29.76 -1.43
C PHE A 136 13.77 -28.53 -0.72
N MET A 137 12.82 -28.69 0.20
CA MET A 137 12.18 -27.57 0.90
C MET A 137 12.52 -27.62 2.38
N PHE A 138 13.03 -26.52 2.92
CA PHE A 138 13.35 -26.39 4.33
C PHE A 138 13.13 -24.96 4.84
N ASP A 139 12.94 -24.84 6.15
CA ASP A 139 12.71 -23.58 6.84
C ASP A 139 13.93 -23.18 7.68
N GLN A 140 14.22 -21.88 7.76
CA GLN A 140 15.22 -21.33 8.67
C GLN A 140 14.86 -21.68 10.13
N ILE A 141 13.57 -21.65 10.46
CA ILE A 141 13.02 -22.07 11.74
C ILE A 141 12.09 -23.26 11.50
N CYS A 142 12.60 -24.46 11.77
CA CYS A 142 11.89 -25.72 11.56
C CYS A 142 10.80 -26.02 12.62
N ARG A 143 10.09 -25.01 13.14
CA ARG A 143 8.99 -25.15 14.12
C ARG A 143 7.75 -24.40 13.64
N ARG A 144 6.55 -24.99 13.79
CA ARG A 144 5.29 -24.25 13.61
C ARG A 144 5.22 -23.14 14.63
N GLU A 145 5.19 -21.91 14.15
CA GLU A 145 5.16 -20.73 15.00
C GLU A 145 4.51 -19.55 14.28
N GLU A 146 4.01 -18.59 15.04
CA GLU A 146 3.70 -17.27 14.52
C GLU A 146 4.99 -16.50 14.24
N THR A 147 5.22 -16.11 12.98
CA THR A 147 6.46 -15.47 12.53
C THR A 147 6.86 -14.25 13.40
N LEU A 148 5.88 -13.46 13.85
CA LEU A 148 6.11 -12.30 14.71
C LEU A 148 6.68 -12.67 16.08
N ILE A 149 6.19 -13.75 16.67
CA ILE A 149 6.65 -14.25 17.98
C ILE A 149 8.13 -14.60 17.89
N TYR A 150 8.52 -15.34 16.83
CA TYR A 150 9.91 -15.66 16.57
C TYR A 150 10.77 -14.40 16.43
N LEU A 151 10.36 -13.44 15.59
CA LEU A 151 11.15 -12.25 15.27
C LEU A 151 11.38 -11.34 16.50
N HIS A 152 10.45 -11.31 17.45
CA HIS A 152 10.51 -10.39 18.58
C HIS A 152 10.98 -11.05 19.89
N LEU A 153 10.47 -12.24 20.19
CA LEU A 153 10.63 -12.83 21.51
C LEU A 153 11.82 -13.78 21.58
N TRP A 154 12.08 -14.57 20.53
CA TRP A 154 13.11 -15.61 20.61
C TRP A 154 14.50 -15.01 20.83
N THR A 155 15.30 -15.67 21.67
CA THR A 155 16.69 -15.32 21.95
C THR A 155 17.65 -16.30 21.28
N GLU A 156 18.93 -15.95 21.22
CA GLU A 156 19.94 -16.69 20.48
C GLU A 156 20.04 -18.17 20.90
N ASP A 157 19.87 -18.48 22.18
CA ASP A 157 19.95 -19.85 22.70
C ASP A 157 18.87 -20.79 22.16
N VAL A 158 17.65 -20.31 21.91
CA VAL A 158 16.60 -21.12 21.27
C VAL A 158 16.67 -21.07 19.75
N GLN A 159 17.27 -20.02 19.17
CA GLN A 159 17.50 -19.92 17.73
C GLN A 159 18.67 -20.79 17.27
N LYS A 160 19.70 -20.94 18.13
CA LYS A 160 20.96 -21.60 17.81
C LYS A 160 20.78 -23.04 17.29
N PRO A 161 19.95 -23.92 17.91
CA PRO A 161 19.70 -25.25 17.36
C PRO A 161 19.17 -25.23 15.92
N HIS A 162 18.29 -24.28 15.59
CA HIS A 162 17.78 -24.11 14.22
C HIS A 162 18.87 -23.63 13.27
N ASP A 163 19.60 -22.58 13.65
CA ASP A 163 20.68 -22.02 12.83
C ASP A 163 21.79 -23.05 12.57
N ASP A 164 22.15 -23.85 13.58
CA ASP A 164 23.14 -24.92 13.46
C ASP A 164 22.63 -26.06 12.57
N PHE A 165 21.37 -26.48 12.72
CA PHE A 165 20.76 -27.52 11.86
C PHE A 165 20.66 -27.07 10.40
N VAL A 166 20.24 -25.82 10.15
CA VAL A 166 20.15 -25.24 8.81
C VAL A 166 21.53 -25.08 8.18
N ARG A 167 22.55 -24.69 8.96
CA ARG A 167 23.93 -24.65 8.48
C ARG A 167 24.39 -26.04 8.04
N ASP A 168 24.12 -27.07 8.83
CA ASP A 168 24.46 -28.46 8.48
C ASP A 168 23.71 -28.91 7.22
N LEU A 169 22.41 -28.60 7.10
CA LEU A 169 21.63 -28.86 5.89
C LEU A 169 22.26 -28.23 4.65
N ARG A 170 22.58 -26.93 4.73
CA ARG A 170 23.18 -26.18 3.62
C ARG A 170 24.58 -26.69 3.27
N GLN A 171 25.33 -27.24 4.21
CA GLN A 171 26.64 -27.85 3.92
C GLN A 171 26.50 -29.20 3.22
N ASN A 172 25.44 -29.95 3.49
CA ASN A 172 25.27 -31.33 3.01
C ASN A 172 24.30 -31.47 1.82
N MET A 173 23.49 -30.44 1.50
CA MET A 173 22.57 -30.50 0.37
C MET A 173 23.29 -30.49 -0.99
N SER A 174 22.85 -31.34 -1.90
CA SER A 174 23.41 -31.41 -3.27
C SER A 174 22.92 -30.28 -4.18
N ALA A 175 21.95 -29.49 -3.71
CA ALA A 175 21.34 -28.41 -4.48
C ALA A 175 22.39 -27.43 -5.01
N ILE A 176 22.36 -27.27 -6.33
CA ILE A 176 23.21 -26.33 -7.08
C ILE A 176 22.55 -24.96 -7.21
N VAL A 177 21.24 -24.89 -6.92
CA VAL A 177 20.46 -23.68 -6.83
C VAL A 177 19.74 -23.66 -5.48
N GLU A 178 19.91 -22.57 -4.71
CA GLU A 178 19.15 -22.28 -3.49
C GLU A 178 18.31 -21.03 -3.72
N ILE A 179 16.99 -21.12 -3.55
CA ILE A 179 16.07 -19.99 -3.62
C ILE A 179 15.74 -19.55 -2.20
N CYS A 180 16.17 -18.35 -1.82
CA CYS A 180 15.92 -17.75 -0.52
C CYS A 180 14.67 -16.87 -0.58
N TRP A 181 13.63 -17.25 0.16
CA TRP A 181 12.32 -16.59 0.11
C TRP A 181 12.17 -15.54 1.19
N GLY A 182 12.33 -14.27 0.80
CA GLY A 182 12.14 -13.11 1.67
C GLY A 182 13.41 -12.66 2.40
N GLU A 183 13.32 -11.44 2.95
CA GLU A 183 14.47 -10.71 3.51
C GLU A 183 15.06 -11.33 4.78
N VAL A 184 14.24 -11.89 5.66
CA VAL A 184 14.73 -12.44 6.93
C VAL A 184 15.63 -13.65 6.67
N VAL A 185 15.21 -14.53 5.77
CA VAL A 185 16.00 -15.69 5.32
C VAL A 185 17.27 -15.21 4.63
N TRP A 186 17.14 -14.24 3.72
CA TRP A 186 18.27 -13.66 3.00
C TRP A 186 19.37 -13.17 3.92
N ARG A 187 19.02 -12.40 4.96
CA ARG A 187 20.01 -11.88 5.90
C ARG A 187 20.74 -13.00 6.62
N LYS A 188 20.04 -14.05 7.05
CA LYS A 188 20.68 -15.22 7.67
C LYS A 188 21.66 -15.88 6.69
N VAL A 189 21.24 -16.08 5.44
CA VAL A 189 22.07 -16.65 4.38
C VAL A 189 23.29 -15.78 4.06
N GLU A 190 23.11 -14.46 3.99
CA GLU A 190 24.16 -13.48 3.74
C GLU A 190 25.19 -13.40 4.88
N HIS A 191 24.73 -13.51 6.14
CA HIS A 191 25.64 -13.50 7.30
C HIS A 191 26.41 -14.81 7.47
N GLN A 192 25.82 -15.95 7.07
CA GLN A 192 26.42 -17.28 7.24
C GLN A 192 27.26 -17.73 6.04
N GLY A 193 26.96 -17.22 4.84
CA GLY A 193 27.59 -17.64 3.58
C GLY A 193 28.73 -16.74 3.14
N ARG A 194 29.48 -17.21 2.13
CA ARG A 194 30.45 -16.39 1.40
C ARG A 194 29.89 -16.05 0.04
N LEU A 195 29.03 -15.04 0.01
CA LEU A 195 28.24 -14.69 -1.16
C LEU A 195 28.94 -13.61 -1.98
N ILE A 196 29.11 -13.84 -3.28
CA ILE A 196 29.52 -12.82 -4.25
C ILE A 196 28.35 -12.53 -5.17
N ARG A 197 27.95 -11.25 -5.27
CA ARG A 197 26.91 -10.83 -6.21
C ARG A 197 27.38 -11.07 -7.66
N PHE A 198 26.55 -11.76 -8.44
CA PHE A 198 26.81 -12.00 -9.85
C PHE A 198 25.97 -11.05 -10.71
N PRO A 199 26.58 -10.18 -11.54
CA PRO A 199 25.82 -9.28 -12.40
C PRO A 199 25.17 -10.07 -13.54
N LEU A 200 23.84 -10.02 -13.60
CA LEU A 200 23.05 -10.51 -14.73
C LEU A 200 22.69 -9.34 -15.65
N TRP A 201 22.30 -9.63 -16.89
CA TRP A 201 22.02 -8.63 -17.93
C TRP A 201 20.77 -8.96 -18.75
N GLY A 202 20.47 -8.12 -19.73
CA GLY A 202 19.30 -8.27 -20.59
C GLY A 202 18.01 -8.32 -19.77
N LYS A 203 17.16 -9.33 -20.03
CA LYS A 203 15.91 -9.53 -19.28
C LYS A 203 16.11 -9.92 -17.81
N TYR A 204 17.33 -10.28 -17.40
CA TYR A 204 17.67 -10.71 -16.04
C TYR A 204 18.42 -9.66 -15.22
N LYS A 205 18.63 -8.44 -15.75
CA LYS A 205 19.45 -7.40 -15.09
C LYS A 205 19.07 -7.07 -13.64
N ASP A 206 17.77 -7.19 -13.33
CA ASP A 206 17.22 -6.85 -12.01
C ASP A 206 17.14 -8.08 -11.08
N VAL A 207 17.51 -9.28 -11.56
CA VAL A 207 17.54 -10.51 -10.77
C VAL A 207 18.73 -10.46 -9.80
N ARG A 208 18.46 -10.79 -8.53
CA ARG A 208 19.47 -10.85 -7.48
C ARG A 208 20.04 -12.26 -7.37
N LEU A 209 21.10 -12.51 -8.14
CA LEU A 209 21.87 -13.75 -8.12
C LEU A 209 23.19 -13.58 -7.37
N TYR A 210 23.52 -14.57 -6.55
CA TYR A 210 24.77 -14.66 -5.81
C TYR A 210 25.44 -16.01 -6.01
N LEU A 211 26.76 -16.01 -5.95
CA LEU A 211 27.61 -17.18 -5.96
C LEU A 211 28.01 -17.49 -4.52
N ASP A 212 27.62 -18.66 -4.01
CA ASP A 212 27.99 -19.12 -2.66
C ASP A 212 29.26 -19.96 -2.72
N LEU A 213 30.31 -19.49 -2.05
CA LEU A 213 31.65 -20.08 -2.12
C LEU A 213 31.97 -20.98 -0.92
N GLU A 214 32.85 -21.94 -1.16
CA GLU A 214 33.55 -22.69 -0.12
C GLU A 214 34.41 -21.80 0.79
N GLU A 215 34.83 -22.37 1.91
CA GLU A 215 35.70 -21.69 2.88
C GLU A 215 37.07 -21.32 2.30
N ASP A 216 37.45 -21.90 1.15
CA ASP A 216 38.63 -21.52 0.39
C ASP A 216 38.46 -20.20 -0.40
N GLY A 217 37.22 -19.72 -0.57
CA GLY A 217 36.87 -18.55 -1.38
C GLY A 217 37.14 -18.72 -2.89
N LYS A 218 37.37 -19.94 -3.36
CA LYS A 218 37.80 -20.27 -4.72
C LYS A 218 36.94 -21.35 -5.36
N THR A 219 36.20 -22.12 -4.57
CA THR A 219 35.34 -23.19 -5.07
C THR A 219 33.88 -22.75 -4.94
N LEU A 220 33.11 -22.86 -6.03
CA LEU A 220 31.71 -22.49 -6.05
C LEU A 220 30.85 -23.66 -5.57
N LYS A 221 30.03 -23.44 -4.54
CA LYS A 221 29.07 -24.44 -4.06
C LYS A 221 27.80 -24.47 -4.91
N ARG A 222 27.19 -23.29 -5.08
CA ARG A 222 25.84 -23.15 -5.65
C ARG A 222 25.54 -21.71 -6.05
N PHE A 223 24.50 -21.57 -6.84
CA PHE A 223 23.83 -20.31 -7.12
C PHE A 223 22.78 -20.05 -6.04
N VAL A 224 22.74 -18.83 -5.51
CA VAL A 224 21.75 -18.40 -4.52
C VAL A 224 20.92 -17.27 -5.11
N PHE A 225 19.61 -17.47 -5.19
CA PHE A 225 18.66 -16.47 -5.66
C PHE A 225 17.96 -15.84 -4.47
N TRP A 226 17.99 -14.51 -4.41
CA TRP A 226 17.06 -13.78 -3.55
C TRP A 226 15.76 -13.53 -4.30
N VAL A 227 14.64 -13.88 -3.68
CA VAL A 227 13.31 -13.60 -4.20
C VAL A 227 12.40 -13.09 -3.09
N HIS A 228 11.33 -12.38 -3.46
CA HIS A 228 10.32 -11.99 -2.48
C HIS A 228 9.62 -13.23 -1.95
N HIS A 229 9.22 -13.19 -0.67
CA HIS A 229 8.40 -14.24 -0.08
C HIS A 229 7.13 -14.46 -0.93
N PRO A 230 6.66 -15.69 -1.20
CA PRO A 230 5.54 -15.94 -2.13
C PRO A 230 4.29 -15.13 -1.78
N GLN A 231 4.03 -14.98 -0.48
CA GLN A 231 2.89 -14.22 0.02
C GLN A 231 2.93 -12.72 -0.31
N TRP A 232 4.10 -12.17 -0.65
CA TRP A 232 4.24 -10.78 -1.07
C TRP A 232 3.35 -10.47 -2.27
N PHE A 233 3.11 -11.44 -3.18
CA PHE A 233 2.40 -11.23 -4.43
C PHE A 233 0.88 -11.38 -4.36
N PHE A 234 0.32 -12.02 -3.32
CA PHE A 234 -1.13 -12.02 -3.12
C PHE A 234 -1.62 -10.86 -2.29
N ARG A 235 -0.73 -10.21 -1.52
CA ARG A 235 -1.12 -9.14 -0.62
C ARG A 235 -1.35 -7.85 -1.40
N PRO A 236 -2.51 -7.21 -1.23
CA PRO A 236 -2.68 -5.80 -1.52
C PRO A 236 -1.51 -4.97 -1.03
N ARG A 237 -0.86 -4.24 -1.95
CA ARG A 237 0.11 -3.22 -1.58
C ARG A 237 -0.30 -1.92 -2.24
N PRO A 238 -0.08 -0.76 -1.58
CA PRO A 238 -0.36 0.52 -2.19
C PRO A 238 0.43 0.59 -3.50
N VAL A 239 -0.25 0.99 -4.58
CA VAL A 239 0.33 1.03 -5.91
C VAL A 239 1.34 2.18 -5.97
N THR A 240 2.55 1.94 -5.49
CA THR A 240 3.72 2.73 -5.84
C THR A 240 3.93 2.53 -7.34
N ARG A 241 4.04 3.63 -8.08
CA ARG A 241 4.26 3.60 -9.53
C ARG A 241 5.66 4.07 -9.82
N THR A 242 6.45 3.24 -10.47
CA THR A 242 7.72 3.63 -11.07
C THR A 242 7.47 3.79 -12.56
N ASN A 243 7.67 5.01 -13.08
CA ASN A 243 7.39 5.35 -14.48
C ASN A 243 5.97 4.97 -14.95
N GLY A 244 4.97 5.07 -14.06
CA GLY A 244 3.57 4.76 -14.36
C GLY A 244 3.18 3.28 -14.28
N VAL A 245 4.13 2.37 -14.06
CA VAL A 245 3.88 0.93 -13.88
C VAL A 245 3.77 0.59 -12.39
N PRO A 246 2.77 -0.19 -11.95
CA PRO A 246 2.68 -0.68 -10.57
C PRO A 246 3.94 -1.43 -10.16
N ASP A 247 4.50 -1.10 -9.00
CA ASP A 247 5.70 -1.76 -8.46
C ASP A 247 5.50 -3.28 -8.34
N ARG A 248 4.31 -3.75 -7.92
CA ARG A 248 3.94 -5.18 -7.95
C ARG A 248 4.19 -5.83 -9.31
N THR A 249 3.83 -5.17 -10.40
CA THR A 249 4.04 -5.70 -11.76
C THR A 249 5.53 -5.77 -12.10
N ILE A 250 6.33 -4.80 -11.65
CA ILE A 250 7.78 -4.81 -11.83
C ILE A 250 8.40 -5.95 -11.02
N GLN A 251 8.10 -6.02 -9.71
CA GLN A 251 8.60 -7.06 -8.83
C GLN A 251 8.15 -8.45 -9.27
N ALA A 252 6.93 -8.62 -9.80
CA ALA A 252 6.45 -9.89 -10.30
C ALA A 252 7.23 -10.36 -11.53
N LYS A 253 7.56 -9.45 -12.45
CA LYS A 253 8.44 -9.76 -13.58
C LYS A 253 9.84 -10.16 -13.13
N ILE A 254 10.41 -9.45 -12.15
CA ILE A 254 11.72 -9.78 -11.58
C ILE A 254 11.68 -11.16 -10.92
N GLN A 255 10.63 -11.44 -10.15
CA GLN A 255 10.38 -12.72 -9.48
C GLN A 255 10.29 -13.86 -10.49
N ASP A 256 9.45 -13.72 -11.52
CA ASP A 256 9.26 -14.73 -12.56
C ASP A 256 10.55 -14.96 -13.35
N ALA A 257 11.32 -13.89 -13.63
CA ALA A 257 12.62 -14.00 -14.29
C ALA A 257 13.65 -14.75 -13.41
N ALA A 258 13.68 -14.46 -12.11
CA ALA A 258 14.57 -15.12 -11.16
C ALA A 258 14.26 -16.62 -11.05
N LEU A 259 12.98 -16.97 -10.83
CA LEU A 259 12.55 -18.36 -10.70
C LEU A 259 12.68 -19.13 -12.01
N GLY A 260 12.38 -18.49 -13.15
CA GLY A 260 12.58 -19.09 -14.47
C GLY A 260 14.06 -19.39 -14.75
N LEU A 261 14.97 -18.48 -14.38
CA LEU A 261 16.41 -18.72 -14.50
C LEU A 261 16.87 -19.83 -13.55
N ALA A 262 16.43 -19.81 -12.29
CA ALA A 262 16.72 -20.83 -11.29
C ALA A 262 16.28 -22.23 -11.74
N ALA A 263 15.07 -22.38 -12.26
CA ALA A 263 14.56 -23.64 -12.80
C ALA A 263 15.34 -24.11 -14.03
N ARG A 264 15.67 -23.21 -14.97
CA ARG A 264 16.48 -23.52 -16.15
C ARG A 264 17.88 -24.02 -15.79
N LEU A 265 18.52 -23.47 -14.75
CA LEU A 265 19.85 -23.92 -14.30
C LEU A 265 19.88 -25.40 -13.90
N VAL A 266 18.75 -25.94 -13.45
CA VAL A 266 18.59 -27.34 -13.04
C VAL A 266 17.79 -28.19 -14.03
N GLY A 267 17.40 -27.63 -15.18
CA GLY A 267 16.58 -28.33 -16.18
C GLY A 267 15.14 -28.61 -15.75
N LEU A 268 14.60 -27.82 -14.81
CA LEU A 268 13.21 -27.93 -14.37
C LEU A 268 12.30 -27.00 -15.19
N SER A 269 11.09 -27.45 -15.48
CA SER A 269 10.03 -26.63 -16.12
C SER A 269 9.05 -26.12 -15.07
N ILE A 270 8.77 -24.82 -15.10
CA ILE A 270 7.81 -24.13 -14.24
C ILE A 270 6.86 -23.28 -15.09
N LYS A 271 5.77 -22.77 -14.51
CA LYS A 271 4.83 -21.90 -15.20
C LYS A 271 5.46 -20.52 -15.48
N ASP A 272 5.50 -20.14 -16.76
CA ASP A 272 6.02 -18.83 -17.18
C ASP A 272 5.12 -17.68 -16.72
N ASN A 273 5.74 -16.57 -16.30
CA ASN A 273 5.06 -15.33 -15.88
C ASN A 273 3.98 -15.56 -14.80
N PHE A 274 4.19 -16.55 -13.94
CA PHE A 274 3.22 -16.98 -12.95
C PHE A 274 2.80 -15.84 -12.03
N TYR A 275 3.73 -15.18 -11.34
CA TYR A 275 3.41 -14.12 -10.39
C TYR A 275 2.86 -12.86 -11.08
N GLY A 276 3.25 -12.60 -12.32
CA GLY A 276 2.69 -11.52 -13.14
C GLY A 276 1.23 -11.73 -13.52
N GLN A 277 0.78 -12.99 -13.62
CA GLN A 277 -0.58 -13.38 -14.03
C GLN A 277 -1.44 -13.89 -12.86
N TYR A 278 -0.85 -14.11 -11.69
CA TYR A 278 -1.53 -14.74 -10.58
C TYR A 278 -2.68 -13.84 -10.03
N PRO A 279 -3.92 -14.35 -9.95
CA PRO A 279 -5.05 -13.59 -9.44
C PRO A 279 -4.89 -13.31 -7.94
N LEU A 280 -5.25 -12.09 -7.53
CA LEU A 280 -5.32 -11.74 -6.11
C LEU A 280 -6.35 -12.64 -5.40
N ASN A 281 -6.11 -12.96 -4.13
CA ASN A 281 -7.03 -13.68 -3.25
C ASN A 281 -7.39 -15.13 -3.62
N LYS A 282 -6.67 -15.73 -4.58
CA LYS A 282 -6.79 -17.17 -4.87
C LYS A 282 -5.79 -17.94 -4.02
N TYR A 283 -6.22 -18.53 -2.91
CA TYR A 283 -5.41 -19.47 -2.11
C TYR A 283 -6.34 -20.35 -1.27
N PRO A 284 -5.87 -21.52 -0.78
CA PRO A 284 -6.65 -22.38 0.10
C PRO A 284 -7.08 -21.63 1.36
N ARG A 285 -8.39 -21.65 1.65
CA ARG A 285 -8.95 -21.02 2.85
C ARG A 285 -9.29 -22.08 3.88
N LEU A 286 -8.99 -21.79 5.14
CA LEU A 286 -9.38 -22.64 6.25
C LEU A 286 -10.89 -22.53 6.50
N THR A 287 -11.51 -23.67 6.79
CA THR A 287 -12.86 -23.75 7.36
C THR A 287 -12.90 -23.07 8.73
N LYS A 288 -14.12 -22.85 9.27
CA LYS A 288 -14.25 -22.25 10.61
C LYS A 288 -13.59 -23.14 11.67
N GLU A 289 -13.84 -24.44 11.61
CA GLU A 289 -13.33 -25.43 12.55
C GLU A 289 -11.80 -25.46 12.54
N GLN A 290 -11.20 -25.40 11.35
CA GLN A 290 -9.74 -25.31 11.20
C GLN A 290 -9.17 -23.99 11.73
N ARG A 291 -9.86 -22.86 11.52
CA ARG A 291 -9.47 -21.57 12.12
C ARG A 291 -9.52 -21.63 13.64
N ASP A 292 -10.55 -22.23 14.22
CA ASP A 292 -10.68 -22.37 15.66
C ASP A 292 -9.57 -23.26 16.25
N VAL A 293 -9.15 -24.33 15.55
CA VAL A 293 -7.98 -25.14 15.94
C VAL A 293 -6.70 -24.31 15.86
N ARG A 294 -6.48 -23.59 14.75
CA ARG A 294 -5.32 -22.71 14.57
C ARG A 294 -5.20 -21.69 15.69
N GLU A 295 -6.27 -20.97 16.02
CA GLU A 295 -6.23 -19.94 17.06
C GLU A 295 -5.90 -20.52 18.44
N ARG A 296 -6.44 -21.70 18.78
CA ARG A 296 -6.08 -22.39 20.03
C ARG A 296 -4.59 -22.76 20.08
N LEU A 297 -4.03 -23.26 18.98
CA LEU A 297 -2.62 -23.62 18.90
C LEU A 297 -1.71 -22.40 18.94
N MET A 298 -2.11 -21.32 18.27
CA MET A 298 -1.40 -20.04 18.33
C MET A 298 -1.39 -19.48 19.75
N GLU A 299 -2.51 -19.52 20.47
CA GLU A 299 -2.55 -19.05 21.86
C GLU A 299 -1.70 -19.92 22.78
N SER A 300 -1.74 -21.25 22.64
CA SER A 300 -0.85 -22.15 23.38
C SER A 300 0.63 -21.82 23.14
N ALA A 301 1.02 -21.62 21.87
CA ALA A 301 2.39 -21.27 21.51
C ALA A 301 2.81 -19.88 22.06
N ARG A 302 1.88 -18.92 22.10
CA ARG A 302 2.08 -17.61 22.73
C ARG A 302 2.31 -17.73 24.23
N GLU A 303 1.48 -18.49 24.93
CA GLU A 303 1.61 -18.73 26.37
C GLU A 303 2.96 -19.40 26.71
N GLU A 304 3.32 -20.45 25.99
CA GLU A 304 4.63 -21.13 26.10
C GLU A 304 5.78 -20.13 25.89
N THR A 305 5.69 -19.30 24.84
CA THR A 305 6.76 -18.33 24.54
C THR A 305 6.84 -17.23 25.59
N ARG A 306 5.71 -16.73 26.10
CA ARG A 306 5.69 -15.74 27.18
C ARG A 306 6.28 -16.31 28.47
N ALA A 307 6.00 -17.57 28.77
CA ALA A 307 6.58 -18.26 29.93
C ALA A 307 8.11 -18.41 29.81
N ALA A 308 8.62 -18.72 28.62
CA ALA A 308 10.06 -18.85 28.37
C ALA A 308 10.82 -17.51 28.40
N PHE A 309 10.15 -16.42 28.01
CA PHE A 309 10.75 -15.09 27.89
C PHE A 309 9.97 -14.01 28.66
N PRO A 310 9.82 -14.13 30.00
CA PRO A 310 8.91 -13.28 30.77
C PRO A 310 9.31 -11.80 30.72
N MET A 311 10.60 -11.48 30.67
CA MET A 311 11.07 -10.09 30.58
C MET A 311 10.71 -9.45 29.23
N LYS A 312 10.97 -10.15 28.12
CA LYS A 312 10.58 -9.66 26.78
C LYS A 312 9.06 -9.63 26.60
N ALA A 313 8.36 -10.62 27.15
CA ALA A 313 6.90 -10.64 27.17
C ALA A 313 6.35 -9.44 27.93
N GLN A 314 6.91 -9.09 29.10
CA GLN A 314 6.52 -7.88 29.85
C GLN A 314 6.85 -6.59 29.11
N GLU A 315 8.00 -6.52 28.42
CA GLU A 315 8.33 -5.36 27.58
C GLU A 315 7.31 -5.19 26.45
N GLU A 316 6.94 -6.30 25.82
CA GLU A 316 5.94 -6.37 24.77
C GLU A 316 4.54 -6.02 25.29
N GLU A 317 4.13 -6.55 26.44
CA GLU A 317 2.88 -6.19 27.11
C GLU A 317 2.85 -4.71 27.54
N LYS A 318 3.97 -4.15 28.03
CA LYS A 318 4.08 -2.71 28.32
C LYS A 318 3.93 -1.90 27.04
N ARG A 319 4.52 -2.37 25.93
CA ARG A 319 4.38 -1.76 24.61
C ARG A 319 2.92 -1.78 24.17
N GLN A 320 2.26 -2.93 24.24
CA GLN A 320 0.84 -3.11 23.95
C GLN A 320 -0.04 -2.22 24.87
N SER A 321 0.26 -2.16 26.16
CA SER A 321 -0.47 -1.33 27.13
C SER A 321 -0.36 0.17 26.84
N ARG A 322 0.81 0.65 26.40
CA ARG A 322 0.98 2.03 25.92
C ARG A 322 0.13 2.30 24.68
N LEU A 323 0.09 1.35 23.74
CA LEU A 323 -0.76 1.45 22.55
C LEU A 323 -2.25 1.43 22.92
N GLU A 324 -2.67 0.56 23.84
CA GLU A 324 -4.03 0.51 24.34
C GLU A 324 -4.41 1.78 25.12
N SER A 325 -3.48 2.38 25.87
CA SER A 325 -3.71 3.64 26.56
C SER A 325 -3.94 4.79 25.56
N LYS A 326 -3.16 4.85 24.48
CA LYS A 326 -3.42 5.79 23.37
C LYS A 326 -4.82 5.54 22.77
N ARG A 327 -5.22 4.28 22.58
CA ARG A 327 -6.56 3.90 22.08
C ARG A 327 -7.68 4.24 23.08
N LYS A 328 -7.47 4.11 24.39
CA LYS A 328 -8.44 4.49 25.44
C LYS A 328 -8.63 6.00 25.50
N GLU A 329 -7.54 6.75 25.40
CA GLU A 329 -7.61 8.22 25.35
C GLU A 329 -8.35 8.69 24.10
N GLN A 330 -8.06 8.08 22.95
CA GLN A 330 -8.87 8.26 21.73
C GLN A 330 -10.36 8.01 22.06
N ARG A 331 -10.75 6.82 22.53
CA ARG A 331 -12.17 6.53 22.87
C ARG A 331 -12.82 7.56 23.80
N ARG A 332 -12.08 8.09 24.78
CA ARG A 332 -12.57 9.14 25.67
C ARG A 332 -12.89 10.41 24.90
N GLN A 333 -12.04 10.81 23.96
CA GLN A 333 -12.28 11.95 23.08
C GLN A 333 -13.56 11.77 22.25
N ILE A 334 -13.83 10.58 21.69
CA ILE A 334 -15.10 10.32 20.97
C ILE A 334 -16.31 10.42 21.90
N ARG A 335 -16.24 9.87 23.12
CA ARG A 335 -17.35 9.98 24.08
C ARG A 335 -17.62 11.43 24.47
N GLN A 336 -16.56 12.24 24.61
CA GLN A 336 -16.70 13.67 24.86
C GLN A 336 -17.39 14.36 23.68
N ILE A 337 -16.98 14.06 22.44
CA ILE A 337 -17.61 14.60 21.23
C ILE A 337 -19.11 14.24 21.19
N LEU A 338 -19.50 13.00 21.54
CA LEU A 338 -20.90 12.61 21.63
C LEU A 338 -21.69 13.44 22.64
N GLN A 339 -21.16 13.60 23.85
CA GLN A 339 -21.82 14.40 24.89
C GLN A 339 -21.98 15.86 24.47
N ASP A 340 -20.99 16.40 23.76
CA ASP A 340 -21.04 17.77 23.24
C ASP A 340 -22.07 17.91 22.11
N LEU A 341 -22.27 16.88 21.28
CA LEU A 341 -23.31 16.84 20.25
C LEU A 341 -24.73 16.70 20.84
N GLU A 342 -24.89 15.90 21.90
CA GLU A 342 -26.18 15.75 22.60
C GLU A 342 -26.59 17.07 23.28
N LYS A 343 -25.66 17.74 23.96
CA LYS A 343 -25.90 19.06 24.58
C LYS A 343 -26.24 20.15 23.58
N ASP A 344 -25.62 20.14 22.40
CA ASP A 344 -25.91 21.13 21.36
C ASP A 344 -27.32 20.96 20.81
N GLN A 345 -27.79 19.73 20.59
CA GLN A 345 -29.18 19.47 20.18
C GLN A 345 -30.19 19.96 21.22
N GLU A 346 -29.91 19.72 22.51
CA GLU A 346 -30.78 20.20 23.60
C GLU A 346 -30.86 21.73 23.64
N LYS A 347 -29.76 22.43 23.38
CA LYS A 347 -29.73 23.90 23.27
C LYS A 347 -30.48 24.41 22.04
N GLU A 348 -30.25 23.82 20.87
CA GLU A 348 -30.96 24.17 19.63
C GLU A 348 -32.48 23.92 19.75
N ALA A 349 -32.90 22.95 20.56
CA ALA A 349 -34.31 22.69 20.86
C ALA A 349 -34.92 23.74 21.82
N GLN A 350 -34.11 24.41 22.65
CA GLN A 350 -34.57 25.38 23.66
C GLN A 350 -34.53 26.84 23.18
N GLU A 351 -33.63 27.22 22.26
CA GLU A 351 -33.35 28.62 21.90
C GLU A 351 -34.22 29.19 20.75
N HIS A 352 -35.04 28.38 20.08
CA HIS A 352 -35.84 28.84 18.93
C HIS A 352 -37.36 28.59 19.10
N PRO A 353 -38.14 29.56 19.59
CA PRO A 353 -39.60 29.61 19.39
C PRO A 353 -39.88 30.00 17.93
N ILE A 354 -40.54 29.11 17.18
CA ILE A 354 -40.64 29.15 15.70
C ILE A 354 -41.86 29.97 15.25
N GLU A 355 -41.68 30.95 14.35
CA GLU A 355 -42.79 31.68 13.70
C GLU A 355 -42.92 31.47 12.16
N ASN A 356 -41.95 30.83 11.46
CA ASN A 356 -41.97 30.67 9.98
C ASN A 356 -41.82 29.21 9.49
N ALA A 357 -42.56 28.85 8.41
CA ALA A 357 -42.59 27.50 7.84
C ALA A 357 -41.30 27.06 7.10
N GLU A 358 -40.58 27.99 6.47
CA GLU A 358 -39.31 27.69 5.78
C GLU A 358 -38.16 27.41 6.77
N GLU A 359 -38.10 28.18 7.87
CA GLU A 359 -37.14 27.95 8.95
C GLU A 359 -37.37 26.60 9.63
N ASN A 360 -38.63 26.17 9.74
CA ASN A 360 -38.97 24.86 10.30
C ASN A 360 -38.40 23.70 9.48
N THR A 361 -38.42 23.79 8.15
CA THR A 361 -37.87 22.75 7.26
C THR A 361 -36.34 22.66 7.37
N ASP A 362 -35.66 23.80 7.48
CA ASP A 362 -34.19 23.83 7.60
C ASP A 362 -33.72 23.32 8.97
N LEU A 363 -34.46 23.63 10.04
CA LEU A 363 -34.26 23.12 11.39
C LEU A 363 -34.47 21.58 11.44
N GLU A 364 -35.52 21.06 10.81
CA GLU A 364 -35.77 19.62 10.71
C GLU A 364 -34.65 18.88 9.97
N LEU A 365 -34.13 19.44 8.88
CA LEU A 365 -32.98 18.89 8.16
C LEU A 365 -31.71 18.91 9.03
N GLY A 366 -31.51 19.96 9.84
CA GLY A 366 -30.42 20.06 10.82
C GLY A 366 -30.48 18.98 11.89
N ARG A 367 -31.64 18.79 12.50
CA ARG A 367 -31.87 17.74 13.52
C ARG A 367 -31.65 16.35 12.94
N SER A 368 -32.25 16.05 11.78
CA SER A 368 -32.09 14.75 11.11
C SER A 368 -30.62 14.45 10.78
N GLN A 369 -29.86 15.44 10.32
CA GLN A 369 -28.43 15.27 10.05
C GLN A 369 -27.63 15.00 11.34
N SER A 370 -27.94 15.74 12.42
CA SER A 370 -27.29 15.59 13.72
C SER A 370 -27.57 14.22 14.35
N GLU A 371 -28.82 13.74 14.29
CA GLU A 371 -29.21 12.38 14.70
C GLU A 371 -28.45 11.30 13.91
N LYS A 372 -28.29 11.48 12.59
CA LYS A 372 -27.53 10.55 11.75
C LYS A 372 -26.05 10.49 12.18
N VAL A 373 -25.43 11.63 12.49
CA VAL A 373 -24.05 11.68 13.02
C VAL A 373 -23.97 10.96 14.36
N GLN A 374 -24.89 11.22 15.30
CA GLN A 374 -24.90 10.55 16.60
C GLN A 374 -25.08 9.04 16.47
N HIS A 375 -26.02 8.58 15.63
CA HIS A 375 -26.24 7.16 15.38
C HIS A 375 -24.97 6.49 14.84
N LEU A 376 -24.30 7.13 13.88
CA LEU A 376 -23.05 6.64 13.31
C LEU A 376 -21.97 6.51 14.38
N VAL A 377 -21.74 7.57 15.18
CA VAL A 377 -20.73 7.55 16.24
C VAL A 377 -21.08 6.50 17.32
N LYS A 378 -22.35 6.35 17.70
CA LYS A 378 -22.84 5.30 18.63
C LYS A 378 -22.62 3.90 18.05
N SER A 379 -22.91 3.69 16.77
CA SER A 379 -22.68 2.41 16.08
C SER A 379 -21.21 2.03 16.06
N TRP A 380 -20.30 2.99 15.83
CA TRP A 380 -18.86 2.75 15.88
C TRP A 380 -18.38 2.39 17.29
N LEU A 381 -18.87 3.07 18.31
CA LEU A 381 -18.56 2.73 19.69
C LEU A 381 -19.00 1.30 20.05
N ALA A 382 -20.17 0.86 19.58
CA ALA A 382 -20.66 -0.49 19.80
C ALA A 382 -19.79 -1.54 19.07
N VAL A 383 -19.37 -1.26 17.83
CA VAL A 383 -18.46 -2.12 17.05
C VAL A 383 -17.09 -2.22 17.73
N SER A 384 -16.47 -1.07 18.06
CA SER A 384 -15.16 -1.02 18.72
C SER A 384 -15.13 -1.68 20.10
N GLN A 385 -16.21 -1.59 20.88
CA GLN A 385 -16.33 -2.30 22.16
C GLN A 385 -16.34 -3.82 21.95
N ARG A 386 -17.17 -4.32 21.03
CA ARG A 386 -17.25 -5.77 20.73
C ARG A 386 -15.90 -6.35 20.29
N ILE A 387 -15.17 -5.64 19.43
CA ILE A 387 -13.82 -6.04 18.97
C ILE A 387 -12.83 -6.10 20.13
N SER A 388 -12.92 -5.16 21.08
CA SER A 388 -12.03 -5.14 22.24
C SER A 388 -12.23 -6.32 23.18
N HIS A 389 -13.46 -6.84 23.25
CA HIS A 389 -13.78 -8.01 24.05
C HIS A 389 -13.38 -9.33 23.39
N GLN A 390 -13.03 -9.33 22.09
CA GLN A 390 -12.67 -10.53 21.32
C GLN A 390 -11.14 -10.81 21.32
N ASN A 391 -10.33 -10.13 22.15
CA ASN A 391 -8.87 -10.36 22.25
C ASN A 391 -8.13 -10.39 20.90
N LEU A 392 -8.53 -9.55 19.94
CA LEU A 392 -7.70 -9.29 18.78
C LEU A 392 -6.44 -8.56 19.26
N SER A 393 -5.36 -9.32 19.44
CA SER A 393 -4.00 -8.80 19.64
C SER A 393 -3.61 -8.03 18.38
N LEU A 394 -3.92 -6.74 18.39
CA LEU A 394 -3.58 -5.79 17.32
C LEU A 394 -2.18 -5.24 17.62
N ASP A 395 -1.18 -6.06 17.31
CA ASP A 395 0.24 -5.71 17.21
C ASP A 395 0.46 -5.04 15.85
N ALA A 396 0.91 -3.78 15.75
CA ALA A 396 2.30 -3.37 15.82
C ALA A 396 2.43 -1.87 15.45
N LEU A 397 2.81 -1.02 16.40
CA LEU A 397 3.33 0.33 16.10
C LEU A 397 4.58 0.59 16.96
N ASP A 398 5.78 0.64 16.34
CA ASP A 398 6.71 1.79 16.42
C ASP A 398 8.00 1.62 15.57
N GLU A 399 8.55 2.75 15.13
CA GLU A 399 9.51 3.05 14.06
C GLU A 399 10.98 2.63 14.28
N GLY A 400 11.36 2.18 15.48
CA GLY A 400 12.79 2.00 15.83
C GLY A 400 13.52 0.82 15.16
N ARG A 401 12.80 -0.13 14.57
CA ARG A 401 13.36 -1.33 13.90
C ARG A 401 12.66 -1.70 12.58
N LEU A 402 11.75 -0.86 12.09
CA LEU A 402 10.86 -1.15 10.95
C LEU A 402 11.56 -1.15 9.58
N SER A 403 12.77 -0.60 9.46
CA SER A 403 13.58 -0.72 8.23
C SER A 403 13.86 -2.19 7.88
N ASP A 404 13.90 -3.06 8.90
CA ASP A 404 14.28 -4.47 8.75
C ASP A 404 13.11 -5.41 8.44
N LEU A 405 11.89 -4.97 8.77
CA LEU A 405 10.65 -5.74 8.63
C LEU A 405 9.88 -5.39 7.36
N ARG A 406 10.18 -4.25 6.72
CA ARG A 406 9.56 -3.76 5.46
C ARG A 406 9.52 -4.79 4.32
N ASN A 407 10.48 -5.71 4.28
CA ASN A 407 10.58 -6.76 3.27
C ASN A 407 10.20 -8.16 3.79
N SER A 408 9.93 -8.31 5.09
CA SER A 408 9.46 -9.57 5.66
C SER A 408 7.93 -9.55 5.65
N ALA A 409 7.32 -10.59 5.08
CA ALA A 409 5.87 -10.73 4.98
C ALA A 409 5.26 -11.04 6.37
N ILE A 410 5.45 -10.16 7.35
CA ILE A 410 4.77 -10.23 8.65
C ILE A 410 3.27 -10.35 8.38
N VAL A 411 2.68 -11.39 8.96
CA VAL A 411 1.31 -11.85 8.78
C VAL A 411 0.32 -10.71 9.00
N ASP A 412 -0.09 -10.09 7.90
CA ASP A 412 -1.22 -9.17 7.87
C ASP A 412 -2.41 -9.92 7.30
N SER A 413 -3.43 -10.05 8.14
CA SER A 413 -4.80 -10.45 7.80
C SER A 413 -5.27 -9.89 6.44
N ASP A 414 -5.96 -10.71 5.66
CA ASP A 414 -6.70 -10.33 4.45
C ASP A 414 -7.91 -9.43 4.84
N TRP A 415 -8.53 -8.73 3.89
CA TRP A 415 -9.79 -7.99 4.12
C TRP A 415 -10.86 -8.87 4.77
N PHE A 416 -10.88 -10.14 4.39
CA PHE A 416 -11.80 -11.13 4.94
C PHE A 416 -11.42 -11.69 6.31
N ASP A 417 -10.21 -11.38 6.80
CA ASP A 417 -9.77 -11.74 8.15
C ASP A 417 -10.17 -10.66 9.17
N LEU A 418 -10.68 -9.50 8.73
CA LEU A 418 -11.34 -8.55 9.61
C LEU A 418 -12.61 -9.16 10.20
N PRO A 419 -12.95 -8.88 11.47
CA PRO A 419 -14.28 -9.15 12.02
C PRO A 419 -15.36 -8.61 11.08
N ARG A 420 -16.39 -9.42 10.81
CA ARG A 420 -17.50 -9.04 9.92
C ARG A 420 -18.14 -7.74 10.37
N GLU A 421 -18.22 -7.50 11.68
CA GLU A 421 -18.76 -6.29 12.26
C GLU A 421 -17.99 -5.02 11.84
N ILE A 422 -16.67 -5.12 11.63
CA ILE A 422 -15.86 -4.01 11.08
C ILE A 422 -16.16 -3.81 9.61
N ILE A 423 -16.16 -4.92 8.84
CA ILE A 423 -16.42 -4.90 7.39
C ILE A 423 -17.78 -4.27 7.12
N ASP A 424 -18.84 -4.81 7.75
CA ASP A 424 -20.21 -4.35 7.61
C ASP A 424 -20.34 -2.88 8.01
N TRP A 425 -19.68 -2.47 9.09
CA TRP A 425 -19.67 -1.08 9.51
C TRP A 425 -19.00 -0.17 8.47
N LEU A 426 -17.79 -0.51 8.01
CA LEU A 426 -17.05 0.27 7.01
C LEU A 426 -17.83 0.40 5.69
N GLN A 427 -18.35 -0.72 5.19
CA GLN A 427 -19.12 -0.78 3.94
C GLN A 427 -20.45 -0.02 4.03
N GLY A 428 -21.04 0.02 5.22
CA GLY A 428 -22.29 0.75 5.50
C GLY A 428 -22.14 2.27 5.50
N GLN A 429 -20.93 2.82 5.55
CA GLN A 429 -20.73 4.26 5.65
C GLN A 429 -20.67 4.93 4.27
N ASP A 430 -21.72 5.68 3.91
CA ASP A 430 -21.78 6.41 2.63
C ASP A 430 -20.61 7.39 2.44
N GLY A 431 -20.09 7.98 3.52
CA GLY A 431 -18.97 8.93 3.43
C GLY A 431 -17.59 8.28 3.30
N LEU A 432 -17.51 6.95 3.40
CA LEU A 432 -16.30 6.19 3.11
C LEU A 432 -16.28 5.66 1.67
N LYS A 433 -17.39 5.79 0.93
CA LYS A 433 -17.51 5.33 -0.45
C LYS A 433 -16.79 6.28 -1.40
N ILE A 434 -16.32 5.74 -2.52
CA ILE A 434 -15.77 6.51 -3.64
C ILE A 434 -16.72 6.31 -4.82
N SER A 435 -17.52 7.33 -5.13
CA SER A 435 -18.54 7.23 -6.19
C SER A 435 -19.55 6.11 -5.96
N GLY A 436 -19.99 5.94 -4.71
CA GLY A 436 -20.96 4.94 -4.29
C GLY A 436 -20.40 3.52 -4.11
N ALA A 437 -19.14 3.26 -4.46
CA ALA A 437 -18.51 1.96 -4.25
C ALA A 437 -18.04 1.82 -2.79
N ALA A 438 -18.38 0.70 -2.15
CA ALA A 438 -17.94 0.35 -0.80
C ALA A 438 -16.47 -0.11 -0.79
N ILE A 439 -15.88 -0.19 0.40
CA ILE A 439 -14.54 -0.76 0.59
C ILE A 439 -14.67 -2.28 0.56
N GLU A 440 -14.00 -2.95 -0.36
CA GLU A 440 -14.02 -4.40 -0.53
C GLU A 440 -12.61 -5.03 -0.48
N SER A 441 -11.60 -4.18 -0.30
CA SER A 441 -10.19 -4.56 -0.37
C SER A 441 -9.32 -3.67 0.53
N ARG A 442 -8.12 -4.16 0.86
CA ARG A 442 -7.12 -3.36 1.57
C ARG A 442 -6.67 -2.16 0.74
N GLU A 443 -6.53 -2.26 -0.58
CA GLU A 443 -6.13 -1.12 -1.42
C GLU A 443 -7.14 0.02 -1.37
N GLU A 444 -8.43 -0.31 -1.35
CA GLU A 444 -9.50 0.67 -1.19
C GLU A 444 -9.46 1.26 0.22
N LEU A 445 -9.22 0.44 1.25
CA LEU A 445 -9.08 0.92 2.62
C LEU A 445 -7.91 1.89 2.79
N GLU A 446 -6.75 1.59 2.20
CA GLU A 446 -5.58 2.48 2.15
C GLU A 446 -5.88 3.77 1.39
N THR A 447 -6.60 3.66 0.27
CA THR A 447 -7.04 4.83 -0.50
C THR A 447 -7.95 5.71 0.35
N VAL A 448 -8.92 5.13 1.05
CA VAL A 448 -9.84 5.84 1.94
C VAL A 448 -9.06 6.50 3.08
N PHE A 449 -8.12 5.79 3.70
CA PHE A 449 -7.25 6.33 4.74
C PHE A 449 -6.50 7.60 4.27
N LEU A 450 -5.87 7.52 3.11
CA LEU A 450 -5.18 8.66 2.49
C LEU A 450 -6.12 9.84 2.23
N LEU A 451 -7.33 9.57 1.74
CA LEU A 451 -8.34 10.60 1.47
C LEU A 451 -8.91 11.22 2.76
N LEU A 452 -8.95 10.49 3.87
CA LEU A 452 -9.34 11.01 5.18
C LEU A 452 -8.28 11.92 5.79
N GLY A 453 -7.00 11.60 5.61
CA GLY A 453 -5.84 12.33 6.18
C GLY A 453 -5.49 13.68 5.53
N CYS A 454 -6.34 14.21 4.64
CA CYS A 454 -6.03 15.44 3.90
C CYS A 454 -6.00 16.69 4.81
N GLY A 455 -4.80 17.25 5.02
CA GLY A 455 -4.59 18.57 5.64
C GLY A 455 -3.92 18.56 7.01
N GLU A 456 -3.65 17.40 7.59
CA GLU A 456 -2.87 17.24 8.81
C GLU A 456 -1.53 16.56 8.47
N ASN A 457 -0.41 17.12 8.96
CA ASN A 457 0.97 16.72 8.62
C ASN A 457 1.40 15.35 9.20
N THR A 458 0.48 14.46 9.57
CA THR A 458 0.76 13.57 10.70
C THR A 458 0.93 12.09 10.39
N LEU A 459 0.73 11.61 9.16
CA LEU A 459 0.99 10.20 8.83
C LEU A 459 1.71 10.08 7.49
N GLN A 460 2.93 9.56 7.51
CA GLN A 460 3.72 9.38 6.30
C GLN A 460 3.16 8.18 5.52
N SER A 461 3.34 8.14 4.20
CA SER A 461 2.99 6.95 3.37
C SER A 461 3.59 5.65 3.89
N ASP A 462 4.62 5.80 4.71
CA ASP A 462 5.46 4.77 5.29
C ASP A 462 4.74 4.04 6.45
N ASP A 463 3.82 4.71 7.15
CA ASP A 463 3.01 4.14 8.25
C ASP A 463 1.90 3.22 7.73
N ILE A 464 1.38 3.49 6.53
CA ILE A 464 0.30 2.70 5.90
C ILE A 464 0.81 1.33 5.46
N GLN A 465 2.08 1.27 5.04
CA GLN A 465 2.69 0.05 4.51
C GLN A 465 3.01 -0.99 5.59
N THR A 466 3.11 -0.54 6.84
CA THR A 466 3.50 -1.36 7.99
C THR A 466 2.31 -1.66 8.91
N ALA A 467 1.23 -0.89 8.81
CA ALA A 467 0.01 -1.13 9.57
C ALA A 467 -0.67 -2.42 9.12
N SER A 468 -1.12 -3.22 10.09
CA SER A 468 -2.00 -4.34 9.80
C SER A 468 -3.33 -3.87 9.22
N ILE A 469 -4.02 -4.73 8.47
CA ILE A 469 -5.35 -4.37 7.93
C ILE A 469 -6.35 -4.03 9.03
N GLY A 470 -6.23 -4.69 10.19
CA GLY A 470 -7.04 -4.43 11.38
C GLY A 470 -6.80 -3.02 11.91
N GLU A 471 -5.54 -2.64 12.05
CA GLU A 471 -5.18 -1.28 12.48
C GLU A 471 -5.65 -0.23 11.49
N LEU A 472 -5.41 -0.46 10.20
CA LEU A 472 -5.82 0.46 9.15
C LEU A 472 -7.35 0.63 9.14
N ALA A 473 -8.11 -0.46 9.31
CA ALA A 473 -9.57 -0.45 9.37
C ALA A 473 -10.07 0.37 10.58
N LEU A 474 -9.47 0.14 11.75
CA LEU A 474 -9.79 0.90 12.95
C LEU A 474 -9.42 2.37 12.81
N GLN A 475 -8.28 2.70 12.19
CA GLN A 475 -7.87 4.09 11.95
C GLN A 475 -8.78 4.80 10.96
N VAL A 476 -9.18 4.14 9.85
CA VAL A 476 -10.16 4.68 8.90
C VAL A 476 -11.47 4.99 9.62
N ALA A 477 -12.00 4.01 10.37
CA ALA A 477 -13.23 4.17 11.12
C ALA A 477 -13.14 5.30 12.15
N TRP A 478 -12.01 5.38 12.86
CA TRP A 478 -11.70 6.44 13.81
C TRP A 478 -11.71 7.82 13.15
N THR A 479 -10.83 8.02 12.16
CA THR A 479 -10.61 9.31 11.51
C THR A 479 -11.87 9.80 10.81
N TYR A 480 -12.64 8.88 10.23
CA TYR A 480 -13.93 9.22 9.65
C TYR A 480 -14.94 9.70 10.70
N THR A 481 -15.09 8.94 11.78
CA THR A 481 -15.99 9.29 12.89
C THR A 481 -15.62 10.65 13.49
N GLU A 482 -14.32 10.89 13.69
CA GLU A 482 -13.83 12.18 14.17
C GLU A 482 -14.11 13.31 13.17
N SER A 483 -13.82 13.09 11.88
CA SER A 483 -14.00 14.11 10.84
C SER A 483 -15.46 14.54 10.69
N ILE A 484 -16.44 13.65 10.87
CA ILE A 484 -17.85 14.01 10.75
C ILE A 484 -18.41 14.62 12.03
N ALA A 485 -17.82 14.29 13.19
CA ALA A 485 -18.29 14.74 14.48
C ALA A 485 -17.63 16.07 14.92
N ARG A 486 -16.50 16.47 14.29
CA ARG A 486 -15.88 17.79 14.48
C ARG A 486 -16.86 18.91 14.15
N LYS A 487 -17.12 19.80 15.13
CA LYS A 487 -17.96 20.98 14.95
C LYS A 487 -17.40 21.88 13.85
N ARG A 488 -18.26 22.25 12.89
CA ARG A 488 -17.90 23.24 11.88
C ARG A 488 -17.90 24.63 12.51
N ARG A 489 -17.15 25.57 11.92
CA ARG A 489 -17.15 26.97 12.37
C ARG A 489 -18.59 27.51 12.32
N HIS A 490 -19.05 28.12 13.42
CA HIS A 490 -20.40 28.69 13.56
C HIS A 490 -20.84 29.52 12.34
N ILE A 491 -19.92 30.34 11.85
CA ILE A 491 -20.12 31.23 10.70
C ILE A 491 -20.42 30.50 9.37
N ILE A 492 -20.02 29.23 9.23
CA ILE A 492 -20.35 28.41 8.07
C ILE A 492 -21.75 27.80 8.27
N LEU A 493 -22.12 27.46 9.49
CA LEU A 493 -23.43 26.89 9.81
C LEU A 493 -24.55 27.92 9.56
N GLU A 494 -24.36 29.18 9.96
CA GLU A 494 -25.32 30.28 9.73
C GLU A 494 -25.60 30.58 8.25
N LEU A 495 -24.70 30.20 7.35
CA LEU A 495 -24.76 30.55 5.93
C LEU A 495 -25.08 29.35 5.02
N THR A 496 -25.31 28.18 5.61
CA THR A 496 -25.52 26.94 4.87
C THR A 496 -26.62 26.09 5.48
N ILE A 497 -27.39 25.42 4.63
CA ILE A 497 -28.39 24.43 5.01
C ILE A 497 -27.86 23.01 4.77
N PRO A 498 -28.21 22.05 5.62
CA PRO A 498 -27.91 20.65 5.38
C PRO A 498 -28.70 20.10 4.18
N GLY A 499 -28.15 19.10 3.51
CA GLY A 499 -28.87 18.32 2.49
C GLY A 499 -29.97 17.45 3.10
N ALA A 500 -30.83 16.94 2.22
CA ALA A 500 -31.89 16.01 2.63
C ALA A 500 -31.33 14.73 3.28
N SER A 501 -32.10 14.10 4.16
CA SER A 501 -31.71 12.82 4.75
C SER A 501 -31.44 11.78 3.66
N GLY A 502 -30.29 11.11 3.74
CA GLY A 502 -29.84 10.15 2.73
C GLY A 502 -29.23 10.78 1.46
N GLN A 503 -29.21 12.11 1.34
CA GLN A 503 -28.55 12.76 0.21
C GLN A 503 -27.03 12.64 0.34
N VAL A 504 -26.41 11.99 -0.65
CA VAL A 504 -24.95 11.81 -0.75
C VAL A 504 -24.44 12.58 -1.96
N MET A 505 -23.38 13.37 -1.79
CA MET A 505 -22.74 14.09 -2.89
C MET A 505 -21.45 13.39 -3.30
N GLN A 506 -21.43 12.84 -4.51
CA GLN A 506 -20.21 12.28 -5.10
C GLN A 506 -19.26 13.39 -5.51
N ARG A 507 -17.95 13.20 -5.28
CA ARG A 507 -16.97 14.28 -5.44
C ARG A 507 -15.73 13.89 -6.25
N LYS A 508 -15.11 14.90 -6.86
CA LYS A 508 -13.78 14.84 -7.47
C LYS A 508 -12.88 15.96 -6.97
N CYS A 509 -11.58 15.73 -7.00
CA CYS A 509 -10.58 16.74 -6.69
C CYS A 509 -10.49 17.76 -7.83
N SER A 510 -10.60 19.06 -7.54
CA SER A 510 -10.48 20.11 -8.56
C SER A 510 -9.08 20.22 -9.17
N SER A 511 -8.05 19.77 -8.45
CA SER A 511 -6.65 19.89 -8.87
C SER A 511 -6.19 18.72 -9.74
N CYS A 512 -6.42 17.47 -9.31
CA CYS A 512 -6.00 16.28 -10.07
C CYS A 512 -7.15 15.59 -10.85
N GLY A 513 -8.40 16.03 -10.69
CA GLY A 513 -9.57 15.46 -11.37
C GLY A 513 -10.02 14.09 -10.86
N LEU A 514 -9.23 13.43 -10.00
CA LEU A 514 -9.52 12.10 -9.50
C LEU A 514 -10.67 12.10 -8.50
N ARG A 515 -11.43 11.00 -8.47
CA ARG A 515 -12.52 10.75 -7.52
C ARG A 515 -11.98 10.72 -6.08
N VAL A 516 -12.72 11.29 -5.16
CA VAL A 516 -12.44 11.32 -3.72
C VAL A 516 -13.61 10.72 -2.95
N LEU A 517 -13.54 10.70 -1.62
CA LEU A 517 -14.64 10.24 -0.77
C LEU A 517 -15.92 11.00 -1.06
N ASP A 518 -17.06 10.32 -1.00
CA ASP A 518 -18.36 10.94 -1.11
C ASP A 518 -18.67 11.77 0.16
N ASP A 519 -19.53 12.78 0.02
CA ASP A 519 -20.02 13.58 1.15
C ASP A 519 -21.38 13.06 1.59
N ALA A 520 -21.40 12.29 2.67
CA ALA A 520 -22.65 11.80 3.28
C ALA A 520 -23.41 12.87 4.06
N PHE A 521 -22.79 14.05 4.25
CA PHE A 521 -23.34 15.17 4.99
C PHE A 521 -23.21 16.47 4.18
N PRO A 522 -23.76 16.51 2.94
CA PRO A 522 -23.60 17.67 2.08
C PRO A 522 -24.32 18.88 2.68
N ARG A 523 -23.82 20.07 2.35
CA ARG A 523 -24.45 21.34 2.70
C ARG A 523 -24.58 22.21 1.47
N PHE A 524 -25.61 23.04 1.48
CA PHE A 524 -25.96 23.95 0.41
C PHE A 524 -26.04 25.38 0.93
N ALA A 525 -25.83 26.37 0.07
CA ALA A 525 -25.84 27.76 0.50
C ALA A 525 -27.26 28.28 0.72
N ILE A 526 -27.52 29.02 1.80
CA ILE A 526 -28.86 29.58 2.07
C ILE A 526 -29.34 30.47 0.91
N LYS A 527 -28.48 31.40 0.48
CA LYS A 527 -28.79 32.33 -0.61
C LYS A 527 -28.86 31.68 -1.99
N LYS A 528 -28.45 30.41 -2.12
CA LYS A 528 -28.47 29.64 -3.36
C LYS A 528 -28.62 28.16 -3.04
N ARG A 529 -29.82 27.76 -2.61
CA ARG A 529 -30.10 26.42 -2.06
C ARG A 529 -29.74 25.24 -2.97
N ALA A 530 -29.66 25.45 -4.28
CA ALA A 530 -29.20 24.44 -5.24
C ALA A 530 -27.66 24.30 -5.33
N ALA A 531 -26.89 25.19 -4.71
CA ALA A 531 -25.43 25.21 -4.81
C ALA A 531 -24.77 24.51 -3.64
N TYR A 532 -24.09 23.39 -3.93
CA TYR A 532 -23.30 22.62 -2.99
C TYR A 532 -22.10 23.42 -2.47
N VAL A 533 -21.87 23.39 -1.17
CA VAL A 533 -20.75 24.10 -0.54
C VAL A 533 -19.53 23.17 -0.49
N VAL A 534 -18.53 23.47 -1.31
CA VAL A 534 -17.34 22.62 -1.45
C VAL A 534 -16.45 22.67 -0.22
N ARG A 535 -15.83 21.53 0.10
CA ARG A 535 -14.73 21.46 1.07
C ARG A 535 -13.43 21.90 0.38
N THR A 536 -12.86 23.00 0.84
CA THR A 536 -11.52 23.45 0.43
C THR A 536 -10.47 22.88 1.37
N LEU A 537 -9.44 22.28 0.79
CA LEU A 537 -8.24 21.80 1.48
C LEU A 537 -7.12 22.80 1.21
N GLU A 538 -6.66 23.50 2.25
CA GLU A 538 -5.72 24.62 2.11
C GLU A 538 -4.27 24.16 1.87
N VAL A 539 -3.90 23.00 2.40
CA VAL A 539 -2.56 22.42 2.34
C VAL A 539 -2.66 20.93 2.00
N GLY A 540 -1.69 20.39 1.24
CA GLY A 540 -1.53 18.95 1.08
C GLY A 540 -2.32 18.26 -0.05
N GLY A 541 -3.08 18.99 -0.87
CA GLY A 541 -3.85 18.38 -1.96
C GLY A 541 -5.03 17.54 -1.47
N CYS A 542 -5.48 16.59 -2.28
CA CYS A 542 -6.64 15.71 -1.96
C CYS A 542 -6.26 14.38 -1.31
N GLY A 543 -5.04 14.24 -0.77
CA GLY A 543 -4.57 13.00 -0.12
C GLY A 543 -4.08 11.92 -1.09
N ARG A 544 -4.43 12.00 -2.38
CA ARG A 544 -3.86 11.09 -3.39
C ARG A 544 -2.37 11.36 -3.62
N PRO A 545 -1.54 10.31 -3.82
CA PRO A 545 -0.13 10.47 -4.15
C PRO A 545 0.07 11.40 -5.35
N GLY A 546 0.96 12.38 -5.20
CA GLY A 546 1.26 13.37 -6.24
C GLY A 546 0.30 14.56 -6.33
N CYS A 547 -0.83 14.57 -5.62
CA CYS A 547 -1.70 15.75 -5.56
C CYS A 547 -1.21 16.69 -4.44
N LYS A 548 -0.82 17.92 -4.80
CA LYS A 548 -0.30 18.91 -3.84
C LYS A 548 -1.01 20.26 -3.98
N GLY A 549 -0.87 21.08 -2.94
CA GLY A 549 -1.37 22.46 -2.91
C GLY A 549 -2.85 22.56 -2.54
N ARG A 550 -3.39 23.78 -2.68
CA ARG A 550 -4.79 24.07 -2.35
C ARG A 550 -5.71 23.41 -3.38
N THR A 551 -6.71 22.65 -2.92
CA THR A 551 -7.69 22.02 -3.80
C THR A 551 -9.11 22.11 -3.23
N ASP A 552 -10.10 22.13 -4.11
CA ASP A 552 -11.51 22.04 -3.76
C ASP A 552 -12.02 20.63 -4.06
N LEU A 553 -12.88 20.09 -3.20
CA LEU A 553 -13.60 18.85 -3.45
C LEU A 553 -14.96 19.21 -4.06
N VAL A 554 -15.02 19.16 -5.38
CA VAL A 554 -16.18 19.60 -6.18
C VAL A 554 -17.09 18.42 -6.52
N PRO A 555 -18.37 18.65 -6.84
CA PRO A 555 -19.27 17.59 -7.31
C PRO A 555 -18.70 16.83 -8.51
N LEU A 556 -18.96 15.52 -8.55
CA LEU A 556 -18.63 14.69 -9.71
C LEU A 556 -19.50 15.07 -10.91
N ASP A 557 -20.79 15.30 -10.66
CA ASP A 557 -21.73 15.84 -11.63
C ASP A 557 -21.40 17.30 -11.97
N GLU A 558 -21.17 17.57 -13.25
CA GLU A 558 -20.80 18.90 -13.75
C GLU A 558 -21.98 19.87 -13.80
N TRP A 559 -23.20 19.33 -13.78
CA TRP A 559 -24.43 20.11 -13.76
C TRP A 559 -24.71 20.67 -12.36
N GLN A 560 -24.43 19.90 -11.31
CA GLN A 560 -24.51 20.32 -9.92
C GLN A 560 -23.75 21.65 -9.67
N GLN A 561 -24.50 22.67 -9.27
CA GLN A 561 -23.92 23.96 -8.91
C GLN A 561 -23.13 23.81 -7.61
N HIS A 562 -22.01 24.52 -7.50
CA HIS A 562 -21.20 24.51 -6.30
C HIS A 562 -20.51 25.86 -6.05
N ILE A 563 -20.26 26.18 -4.78
CA ILE A 563 -19.59 27.40 -4.33
C ILE A 563 -18.65 27.11 -3.16
N ARG A 564 -17.65 27.97 -2.95
CA ARG A 564 -16.71 27.86 -1.82
C ARG A 564 -17.36 28.31 -0.51
N GLY A 565 -17.07 27.60 0.58
CA GLY A 565 -17.57 27.88 1.92
C GLY A 565 -16.89 29.04 2.65
N THR A 566 -16.48 30.11 1.96
CA THR A 566 -15.94 31.31 2.63
C THR A 566 -17.06 32.31 2.89
N ARG A 567 -17.02 33.00 4.04
CA ARG A 567 -18.05 33.98 4.46
C ARG A 567 -18.45 34.93 3.32
N LYS A 568 -17.46 35.59 2.72
CA LYS A 568 -17.64 36.55 1.61
C LYS A 568 -18.41 35.96 0.43
N VAL A 569 -18.15 34.69 0.08
CA VAL A 569 -18.77 34.00 -1.06
C VAL A 569 -20.17 33.48 -0.72
N LEU A 570 -20.39 33.01 0.51
CA LEU A 570 -21.71 32.55 0.94
C LEU A 570 -22.69 33.71 1.15
N GLU A 571 -22.21 34.85 1.66
CA GLU A 571 -23.00 36.08 1.82
C GLU A 571 -23.31 36.74 0.47
N ASN A 572 -22.41 36.64 -0.50
CA ASN A 572 -22.57 37.25 -1.82
C ASN A 572 -22.23 36.21 -2.91
N PRO A 573 -23.11 35.22 -3.13
CA PRO A 573 -22.84 34.16 -4.09
C PRO A 573 -22.79 34.74 -5.50
N PRO A 574 -21.79 34.37 -6.32
CA PRO A 574 -21.69 34.87 -7.68
C PRO A 574 -22.90 34.44 -8.51
N ASN A 575 -23.45 35.37 -9.29
CA ASN A 575 -24.76 35.21 -9.92
C ASN A 575 -24.80 34.14 -11.04
N LYS A 576 -23.68 33.77 -11.71
CA LYS A 576 -23.66 32.69 -12.73
C LYS A 576 -22.31 31.95 -12.80
N LYS A 577 -22.34 30.70 -13.33
CA LYS A 577 -21.17 29.83 -13.58
C LYS A 577 -20.22 30.50 -14.57
N GLY A 578 -18.98 30.75 -14.13
CA GLY A 578 -17.84 30.99 -15.00
C GLY A 578 -17.80 32.37 -15.66
N ARG A 579 -16.57 32.89 -15.81
CA ARG A 579 -16.23 34.21 -16.36
C ARG A 579 -16.46 35.32 -15.34
N GLY A 580 -15.40 36.07 -15.07
CA GLY A 580 -15.37 37.03 -13.96
C GLY A 580 -16.39 38.14 -14.14
N ASP A 581 -16.85 38.66 -13.02
CA ASP A 581 -17.82 39.76 -12.86
C ASP A 581 -17.46 41.06 -13.62
N PHE A 582 -16.29 41.14 -14.27
CA PHE A 582 -15.88 42.28 -15.08
C PHE A 582 -16.33 42.18 -16.55
N ASP A 583 -16.60 40.98 -17.07
CA ASP A 583 -16.94 40.79 -18.48
C ASP A 583 -18.28 41.49 -18.83
N SER A 584 -19.24 41.53 -17.92
CA SER A 584 -20.53 42.21 -18.13
C SER A 584 -20.45 43.74 -18.14
N PHE A 585 -19.36 44.32 -17.60
CA PHE A 585 -19.16 45.78 -17.59
C PHE A 585 -18.21 46.25 -18.69
N LEU A 586 -17.39 45.35 -19.25
CA LEU A 586 -16.32 45.71 -20.18
C LEU A 586 -16.54 45.14 -21.58
N CYS A 587 -17.34 44.08 -21.76
CA CYS A 587 -17.56 43.42 -23.04
C CYS A 587 -19.00 43.60 -23.55
N ARG A 588 -19.15 43.70 -24.88
CA ARG A 588 -20.43 43.78 -25.58
C ARG A 588 -21.28 42.53 -25.38
N SER A 589 -22.60 42.71 -25.30
CA SER A 589 -23.55 41.58 -25.26
C SER A 589 -23.64 40.89 -26.63
N GLU A 590 -24.21 39.69 -26.71
CA GLU A 590 -24.30 38.93 -27.98
C GLU A 590 -25.08 39.69 -29.07
N GLU A 591 -26.05 40.50 -28.67
CA GLU A 591 -26.86 41.34 -29.55
C GLU A 591 -26.07 42.55 -30.09
N GLU A 592 -25.02 42.98 -29.39
CA GLU A 592 -24.16 44.12 -29.74
C GLU A 592 -22.93 43.73 -30.59
N LEU A 593 -22.82 42.45 -30.97
CA LEU A 593 -21.71 41.91 -31.76
C LEU A 593 -21.91 42.02 -33.28
N ASP A 594 -23.03 42.58 -33.72
CA ASP A 594 -23.35 42.66 -35.15
C ASP A 594 -22.34 43.58 -35.88
N GLY A 595 -21.75 43.06 -36.96
CA GLY A 595 -20.66 43.73 -37.71
C GLY A 595 -19.24 43.53 -37.16
N LEU A 596 -19.03 42.76 -36.09
CA LEU A 596 -17.69 42.43 -35.57
C LEU A 596 -17.21 41.03 -36.01
N PRO A 597 -15.88 40.82 -36.16
CA PRO A 597 -15.36 39.51 -36.54
C PRO A 597 -15.73 38.43 -35.51
N LYS A 598 -16.34 37.34 -36.00
CA LYS A 598 -16.68 36.14 -35.21
C LYS A 598 -15.49 35.23 -34.93
N THR A 599 -14.40 35.42 -35.67
CA THR A 599 -13.14 34.72 -35.47
C THR A 599 -11.99 35.72 -35.59
N VAL A 600 -11.04 35.67 -34.65
CA VAL A 600 -9.85 36.52 -34.68
C VAL A 600 -8.61 35.63 -34.64
N GLN A 601 -7.69 35.84 -35.58
CA GLN A 601 -6.38 35.18 -35.52
C GLN A 601 -5.51 35.91 -34.49
N THR A 602 -5.05 35.17 -33.49
CA THR A 602 -4.12 35.66 -32.46
C THR A 602 -2.78 34.96 -32.61
N ILE A 603 -1.74 35.52 -32.00
CA ILE A 603 -0.42 34.88 -31.95
C ILE A 603 -0.19 34.43 -30.51
N CYS A 604 0.19 33.17 -30.32
CA CYS A 604 0.52 32.66 -29.00
C CYS A 604 1.83 33.30 -28.51
N MET A 605 1.81 34.06 -27.40
CA MET A 605 3.03 34.75 -26.92
C MET A 605 4.17 33.81 -26.49
N SER A 606 3.87 32.53 -26.23
CA SER A 606 4.89 31.56 -25.80
C SER A 606 5.59 30.84 -26.96
N CYS A 607 4.91 30.63 -28.10
CA CYS A 607 5.47 29.87 -29.22
C CYS A 607 5.36 30.58 -30.59
N SER A 608 4.86 31.81 -30.62
CA SER A 608 4.69 32.66 -31.81
C SER A 608 3.85 32.05 -32.94
N SER A 609 3.19 30.90 -32.73
CA SER A 609 2.32 30.29 -33.72
C SER A 609 0.97 31.01 -33.79
N PRO A 610 0.41 31.24 -34.99
CA PRO A 610 -0.94 31.76 -35.12
C PRO A 610 -1.97 30.76 -34.58
N LYS A 611 -2.96 31.26 -33.84
CA LYS A 611 -4.10 30.51 -33.30
C LYS A 611 -5.39 31.22 -33.68
N LEU A 612 -6.40 30.47 -34.13
CA LEU A 612 -7.72 31.03 -34.33
C LEU A 612 -8.48 31.08 -33.01
N CYS A 613 -8.95 32.26 -32.60
CA CYS A 613 -9.91 32.41 -31.52
C CYS A 613 -11.32 32.34 -32.11
N GLY A 614 -12.02 31.23 -31.90
CA GLY A 614 -13.38 31.00 -32.40
C GLY A 614 -14.49 31.76 -31.66
N TYR A 615 -14.16 32.43 -30.55
CA TYR A 615 -15.10 33.19 -29.74
C TYR A 615 -14.41 34.47 -29.21
N PRO A 616 -14.12 35.44 -30.09
CA PRO A 616 -13.47 36.67 -29.70
C PRO A 616 -14.39 37.53 -28.83
N ARG A 617 -13.82 38.18 -27.81
CA ARG A 617 -14.55 39.09 -26.93
C ARG A 617 -14.20 40.52 -27.29
N TRP A 618 -15.22 41.36 -27.41
CA TRP A 618 -15.12 42.74 -27.87
C TRP A 618 -15.57 43.70 -26.78
N THR A 619 -14.80 44.77 -26.54
CA THR A 619 -15.12 45.75 -25.50
C THR A 619 -16.29 46.67 -25.88
N ILE A 620 -16.98 47.23 -24.87
CA ILE A 620 -18.09 48.19 -25.05
C ILE A 620 -17.65 49.59 -25.49
N GLU A 621 -16.35 49.83 -25.69
CA GLU A 621 -15.82 51.10 -26.16
C GLU A 621 -16.39 51.48 -27.56
N LYS A 622 -16.38 52.78 -27.86
CA LYS A 622 -16.85 53.33 -29.15
C LYS A 622 -16.09 52.73 -30.34
N GLU A 623 -14.81 52.44 -30.16
CA GLU A 623 -14.01 51.60 -31.04
C GLU A 623 -13.80 50.24 -30.35
N PRO A 624 -14.47 49.17 -30.82
CA PRO A 624 -14.42 47.87 -30.14
C PRO A 624 -13.00 47.28 -30.15
N ARG A 625 -12.48 46.91 -28.98
CA ARG A 625 -11.16 46.27 -28.86
C ARG A 625 -11.29 44.79 -28.52
N PHE A 626 -10.44 43.97 -29.12
CA PHE A 626 -10.38 42.53 -28.81
C PHE A 626 -9.73 42.29 -27.44
N HIS A 627 -10.38 41.52 -26.58
CA HIS A 627 -9.88 41.16 -25.25
C HIS A 627 -9.53 39.66 -25.13
N SER A 628 -8.24 39.35 -25.22
CA SER A 628 -7.73 37.97 -25.07
C SER A 628 -7.66 37.55 -23.59
N THR A 629 -8.48 36.57 -23.19
CA THR A 629 -8.21 35.75 -21.98
C THR A 629 -7.44 34.51 -22.39
N THR A 630 -6.15 34.66 -22.68
CA THR A 630 -5.29 33.47 -22.75
C THR A 630 -4.98 33.06 -21.31
N LYS A 631 -5.67 32.03 -20.78
CA LYS A 631 -5.27 31.36 -19.53
C LYS A 631 -3.87 30.78 -19.74
N MET A 632 -2.85 31.34 -19.09
CA MET A 632 -1.56 30.67 -18.97
C MET A 632 -1.73 29.48 -18.01
N GLN A 633 -1.77 28.26 -18.56
CA GLN A 633 -1.44 27.06 -17.78
C GLN A 633 0.08 27.06 -17.57
N GLY A 634 0.51 26.94 -16.32
CA GLY A 634 1.89 27.19 -15.91
C GLY A 634 2.90 26.22 -16.53
N LEU A 635 4.05 26.75 -16.92
CA LEU A 635 5.33 26.06 -16.85
C LEU A 635 6.09 26.63 -15.66
N GLN A 636 6.65 25.72 -14.85
CA GLN A 636 7.51 26.01 -13.72
C GLN A 636 8.75 26.78 -14.18
N GLY A 637 9.04 27.90 -13.53
CA GLY A 637 10.25 28.69 -13.75
C GLY A 637 10.25 29.92 -12.84
N GLU A 638 11.38 30.14 -12.19
CA GLU A 638 11.67 31.09 -11.12
C GLU A 638 10.94 32.46 -11.19
N ARG A 639 10.42 32.91 -10.05
CA ARG A 639 9.97 34.31 -9.87
C ARG A 639 11.22 35.22 -9.85
N PRO A 640 11.36 36.21 -10.74
CA PRO A 640 12.30 37.30 -10.49
C PRO A 640 11.71 38.20 -9.39
N LYS A 641 12.49 38.42 -8.33
CA LYS A 641 12.22 39.49 -7.36
C LYS A 641 12.32 40.83 -8.09
N PHE A 642 11.27 41.64 -8.07
CA PHE A 642 11.40 43.08 -8.35
C PHE A 642 10.90 43.90 -7.17
N GLN A 643 11.84 44.68 -6.64
CA GLN A 643 11.66 45.72 -5.63
C GLN A 643 10.68 46.77 -6.15
N ALA A 644 9.67 47.07 -5.33
CA ALA A 644 8.84 48.25 -5.51
C ALA A 644 9.67 49.50 -5.16
N SER A 645 9.97 50.33 -6.15
CA SER A 645 10.18 51.76 -5.91
C SER A 645 8.88 52.47 -6.26
N ARG A 646 8.42 53.28 -5.31
CA ARG A 646 7.37 54.28 -5.48
C ARG A 646 7.77 55.19 -6.65
N ASP A 647 6.86 55.40 -7.60
CA ASP A 647 6.40 56.72 -8.04
C ASP A 647 5.36 56.59 -9.18
N LEU A 648 4.48 57.58 -9.22
CA LEU A 648 3.28 57.78 -10.04
C LEU A 648 3.36 57.38 -11.53
N GLY A 649 2.23 56.93 -12.09
CA GLY A 649 1.87 57.22 -13.49
C GLY A 649 1.29 56.07 -14.33
N ASN A 650 0.08 56.29 -14.86
CA ASN A 650 -0.58 55.56 -15.95
C ASN A 650 0.37 55.01 -17.03
N ARG A 651 0.25 53.72 -17.41
CA ARG A 651 0.60 53.24 -18.76
C ARG A 651 -0.34 52.11 -19.23
N GLN A 652 -1.15 52.45 -20.24
CA GLN A 652 -1.88 51.55 -21.13
C GLN A 652 -0.89 50.67 -21.92
N PHE A 653 -1.25 49.41 -22.21
CA PHE A 653 -0.56 48.59 -23.21
C PHE A 653 -1.48 48.37 -24.41
N ASN A 654 -1.17 49.05 -25.52
CA ASN A 654 -1.74 48.81 -26.84
C ASN A 654 -1.01 47.64 -27.52
N SER A 655 -1.73 46.83 -28.31
CA SER A 655 -1.13 46.02 -29.37
C SER A 655 -1.99 46.17 -30.63
N PRO A 656 -1.39 46.32 -31.83
CA PRO A 656 -2.15 46.54 -33.06
C PRO A 656 -2.77 45.22 -33.54
N VAL A 657 -4.09 45.22 -33.76
CA VAL A 657 -4.81 44.13 -34.41
C VAL A 657 -4.78 44.39 -35.91
N LYS A 658 -4.28 43.43 -36.70
CA LYS A 658 -4.51 43.41 -38.15
C LYS A 658 -5.86 42.74 -38.40
N VAL A 659 -6.80 43.50 -38.95
CA VAL A 659 -8.04 42.97 -39.52
C VAL A 659 -7.70 42.49 -40.94
N LEU A 660 -8.06 41.25 -41.26
CA LEU A 660 -8.10 40.75 -42.63
C LEU A 660 -9.57 40.78 -43.06
N ASP A 661 -9.84 41.35 -44.24
CA ASP A 661 -11.18 41.38 -44.86
C ASP A 661 -11.74 39.98 -45.12
#